data_AF-A0AA89C054-F1
#
_entry.id   AF-A0AA89C054-F1
#
_cell.length_a   1.000
_cell.length_b   1.000
_cell.length_c   1.000
_cell.angle_alpha   90.00
_cell.angle_beta   90.00
_cell.angle_gamma   90.00
#
_symmetry.space_group_name_H-M   'P 1'
#
loop_
_entity.id
_entity.type
_entity.pdbx_description
1 polymer ?
#
loop_
_entity_poly.entity_id
_entity_poly.type
_entity_poly.pdbx_seq_one_letter_code
_entity_poly.pdbx_strand_id
1 'polypeptide(L)'
;MKRRKVPPTIKLPESVGEKRDVLNLSDHSLSKSEHSLLSKGLSFCPIPRDINERRVREDVRAFFRRLRLKEYFSRPKSRRLDDIAEESSSDDELDQDDAQNEYKPRPFVKKSTWEPGPSKCGALEAYIDAVQEGIEKLLNTNSGRSKDNLNKTERKALQSLKDNDSIVIKKADKGSTVVVLNKSDYIDEALRQLSSPSFYEKLDSDPTLEFSSLILSDLTEMKNNNEIDEDVFEYLCPENPRPGQFYLLPKIHKEGIPGRPIVSAIGHPTEKISQFLDYHLKDHVEKLPSYLKDTTDYIKKTPSQNLPTGTLLVTMDVTSLYTNIPHEEGIEACRKVWDLRQNKRPSTESLVKLLERTLKLNNFMFNGDHYLQINGTSMGTKMAPSYANIFMGDFEDRLLRQAPSKPLSWLRFIDDIEMKWTGGRERLDEFIDFTNKFHPSIKFTVEISDSSNVFLDTKSTLRDGGIHFDLHTKDTDSHLYLRTDSCHPPHVFKGIPKGLATRIRRICSSDDSFHLRSRELSQRLCHRGYNAKSVHESISAVQRIDRQDLLQYKPKSLGSRIPLVTTFHPTLLGISAILKDNLSILHQSKRMKKIIPSPPLVSYRKPRSIKDHLVRSRLDNPKPVGSFSTCTNKRCKLCPRSQTTSTFKSTNTGHEYKILTNVSCKSRNVVYLITCRVCQKQYIGETEDGLNMRINNHRSSITTGKMNLPVAQHFNQDNHSWEDMEVVPIDHNVSWTIDQRVAKENFWQYTLKTIEPDGLNKRSDTLHMSRKY
;
A
#
# COMPACT_ATOMS: atom_id res chain seq x y z
N MET A 1 -42.96 -7.17 22.91
CA MET A 1 -42.75 -7.75 21.57
C MET A 1 -43.13 -6.74 20.48
N LYS A 2 -42.16 -5.97 19.96
CA LYS A 2 -42.34 -5.22 18.70
C LYS A 2 -41.63 -6.00 17.62
N ARG A 3 -42.35 -6.49 16.61
CA ARG A 3 -41.79 -7.16 15.43
C ARG A 3 -40.78 -6.21 14.78
N ARG A 4 -39.48 -6.50 14.91
CA ARG A 4 -38.42 -5.84 14.12
C ARG A 4 -38.67 -6.20 12.67
N LYS A 5 -38.96 -5.20 11.83
CA LYS A 5 -39.01 -5.36 10.37
C LYS A 5 -37.68 -5.97 9.91
N VAL A 6 -37.76 -7.10 9.22
CA VAL A 6 -36.65 -7.63 8.43
C VAL A 6 -36.24 -6.52 7.46
N PRO A 7 -34.94 -6.17 7.33
CA PRO A 7 -34.50 -5.16 6.37
C PRO A 7 -34.97 -5.58 4.97
N PRO A 8 -35.33 -4.63 4.08
CA PRO A 8 -35.70 -4.97 2.72
C PRO A 8 -34.55 -5.74 2.08
N THR A 9 -34.84 -6.96 1.63
CA THR A 9 -33.93 -7.73 0.77
C THR A 9 -33.60 -6.84 -0.42
N ILE A 10 -32.32 -6.45 -0.58
CA ILE A 10 -31.86 -5.74 -1.78
C ILE A 10 -32.03 -6.70 -2.95
N LYS A 11 -33.20 -6.65 -3.60
CA LYS A 11 -33.45 -7.37 -4.84
C LYS A 11 -32.65 -6.67 -5.93
N LEU A 12 -31.86 -7.45 -6.67
CA LEU A 12 -31.26 -6.98 -7.91
C LEU A 12 -32.41 -6.49 -8.83
N PRO A 13 -32.30 -5.32 -9.48
CA PRO A 13 -33.27 -4.91 -10.48
C PRO A 13 -33.42 -5.99 -11.55
N GLU A 14 -34.65 -6.34 -11.93
CA GLU A 14 -35.03 -7.46 -12.81
C GLU A 14 -34.50 -7.40 -14.26
N SER A 15 -33.59 -6.48 -14.59
CA SER A 15 -32.88 -6.50 -15.88
C SER A 15 -31.68 -7.45 -15.84
N VAL A 16 -31.98 -8.75 -15.85
CA VAL A 16 -31.01 -9.84 -15.99
C VAL A 16 -30.47 -9.82 -17.43
N GLY A 17 -29.27 -9.26 -17.65
CA GLY A 17 -28.59 -9.37 -18.95
C GLY A 17 -27.43 -8.41 -19.22
N GLU A 18 -27.42 -7.19 -18.69
CA GLU A 18 -26.34 -6.23 -18.97
C GLU A 18 -25.30 -6.20 -17.85
N LYS A 19 -24.06 -6.61 -18.17
CA LYS A 19 -22.90 -6.43 -17.28
C LYS A 19 -22.71 -4.93 -17.00
N ARG A 20 -22.96 -4.49 -15.77
CA ARG A 20 -22.80 -3.09 -15.38
C ARG A 20 -21.43 -2.85 -14.75
N ASP A 21 -20.66 -1.95 -15.36
CA ASP A 21 -19.39 -1.44 -14.81
C ASP A 21 -19.57 -0.83 -13.40
N VAL A 22 -20.76 -0.26 -13.16
CA VAL A 22 -21.15 0.40 -11.91
C VAL A 22 -22.50 -0.16 -11.46
N LEU A 23 -22.54 -0.66 -10.22
CA LEU A 23 -23.76 -1.11 -9.55
C LEU A 23 -24.16 -0.05 -8.51
N ASN A 24 -25.20 0.72 -8.81
CA ASN A 24 -25.77 1.68 -7.87
C ASN A 24 -26.90 1.01 -7.06
N LEU A 25 -26.66 0.82 -5.76
CA LEU A 25 -27.58 0.29 -4.77
C LEU A 25 -27.99 1.38 -3.75
N SER A 26 -27.73 2.65 -4.05
CA SER A 26 -28.09 3.79 -3.22
C SER A 26 -29.29 4.55 -3.78
N ASP A 27 -29.95 5.33 -2.94
CA ASP A 27 -31.03 6.24 -3.36
C ASP A 27 -30.49 7.48 -4.10
N HIS A 28 -29.17 7.69 -4.07
CA HIS A 28 -28.52 8.76 -4.84
C HIS A 28 -28.54 8.43 -6.32
N SER A 29 -29.27 9.24 -7.10
CA SER A 29 -29.28 9.13 -8.55
C SER A 29 -27.98 9.66 -9.14
N LEU A 30 -27.15 8.77 -9.68
CA LEU A 30 -25.89 9.14 -10.31
C LEU A 30 -26.14 9.98 -11.57
N SER A 31 -25.57 11.18 -11.61
CA SER A 31 -25.55 11.96 -12.85
C SER A 31 -24.78 11.23 -13.96
N LYS A 32 -25.03 11.60 -15.23
CA LYS A 32 -24.29 11.04 -16.38
C LYS A 32 -22.76 11.15 -16.22
N SER A 33 -22.27 12.24 -15.63
CA SER A 33 -20.84 12.46 -15.42
C SER A 33 -20.28 11.65 -14.24
N GLU A 34 -21.06 11.43 -13.18
CA GLU A 34 -20.67 10.53 -12.08
C GLU A 34 -20.59 9.08 -12.55
N HIS A 35 -21.59 8.62 -13.31
CA HIS A 35 -21.56 7.30 -13.92
C HIS A 35 -20.36 7.14 -14.88
N SER A 36 -20.15 8.11 -15.78
CA SER A 36 -18.99 8.12 -16.70
C SER A 36 -17.65 8.06 -15.96
N LEU A 37 -17.53 8.78 -14.83
CA LEU A 37 -16.32 8.77 -14.02
C LEU A 37 -16.09 7.39 -13.37
N LEU A 38 -17.13 6.82 -12.75
CA LEU A 38 -17.03 5.54 -12.05
C LEU A 38 -16.78 4.37 -13.03
N SER A 39 -17.35 4.41 -14.24
CA SER A 39 -17.13 3.39 -15.28
C SER A 39 -15.71 3.41 -15.87
N LYS A 40 -14.90 4.45 -15.61
CA LYS A 40 -13.45 4.39 -15.88
C LYS A 40 -12.75 3.36 -14.99
N GLY A 41 -13.36 2.96 -13.89
CA GLY A 41 -12.85 1.99 -12.93
C GLY A 41 -11.97 2.61 -11.85
N LEU A 42 -12.00 2.01 -10.66
CA LEU A 42 -11.35 2.57 -9.46
C LEU A 42 -9.81 2.67 -9.57
N SER A 43 -9.18 1.91 -10.48
CA SER A 43 -7.73 1.97 -10.75
C SER A 43 -7.33 3.12 -11.68
N PHE A 44 -8.28 3.81 -12.32
CA PHE A 44 -8.02 4.96 -13.16
C PHE A 44 -7.40 6.09 -12.34
N CYS A 45 -6.36 6.74 -12.87
CA CYS A 45 -5.69 7.86 -12.24
C CYS A 45 -5.99 9.16 -12.97
N PRO A 46 -6.76 10.08 -12.36
CA PRO A 46 -6.87 11.44 -12.85
C PRO A 46 -5.49 12.13 -12.84
N ILE A 47 -5.19 12.93 -13.86
CA ILE A 47 -3.97 13.74 -13.90
C ILE A 47 -4.06 14.81 -12.80
N PRO A 48 -3.10 14.85 -11.85
CA PRO A 48 -2.98 15.97 -10.92
C PRO A 48 -2.82 17.28 -11.69
N ARG A 49 -3.48 18.36 -11.25
CA ARG A 49 -3.33 19.67 -11.93
C ARG A 49 -1.91 20.22 -11.84
N ASP A 50 -1.30 19.94 -10.71
CA ASP A 50 0.01 20.46 -10.33
C ASP A 50 0.89 19.29 -9.89
N ILE A 51 2.19 19.41 -10.16
CA ILE A 51 3.19 18.47 -9.71
C ILE A 51 3.44 18.71 -8.22
N ASN A 52 3.52 17.65 -7.42
CA ASN A 52 4.05 17.78 -6.07
C ASN A 52 5.58 17.89 -6.12
N GLU A 53 6.09 19.08 -6.43
CA GLU A 53 7.53 19.32 -6.61
C GLU A 53 8.34 18.96 -5.37
N ARG A 54 7.81 19.23 -4.16
CA ARG A 54 8.43 18.80 -2.90
C ARG A 54 8.69 17.31 -2.92
N ARG A 55 7.69 16.51 -3.26
CA ARG A 55 7.83 15.06 -3.30
C ARG A 55 8.88 14.63 -4.32
N VAL A 56 8.91 15.28 -5.50
CA VAL A 56 9.95 15.03 -6.51
C VAL A 56 11.34 15.33 -5.95
N ARG A 57 11.53 16.47 -5.27
CA ARG A 57 12.82 16.83 -4.64
C ARG A 57 13.23 15.84 -3.55
N GLU A 58 12.30 15.37 -2.72
CA GLU A 58 12.55 14.31 -1.72
C GLU A 58 12.98 12.99 -2.39
N ASP A 59 12.33 12.61 -3.49
CA ASP A 59 12.65 11.40 -4.25
C ASP A 59 14.04 11.49 -4.91
N VAL A 60 14.39 12.66 -5.42
CA VAL A 60 15.70 12.96 -6.02
C VAL A 60 16.80 12.87 -4.96
N ARG A 61 16.60 13.45 -3.77
CA ARG A 61 17.54 13.30 -2.64
C ARG A 61 17.72 11.83 -2.24
N ALA A 62 16.62 11.09 -2.11
CA ALA A 62 16.68 9.66 -1.80
C ALA A 62 17.37 8.84 -2.90
N PHE A 63 17.33 9.30 -4.15
CA PHE A 63 18.10 8.73 -5.25
C PHE A 63 19.59 9.06 -5.14
N PHE A 64 19.98 10.30 -4.89
CA PHE A 64 21.38 10.69 -4.68
C PHE A 64 22.02 9.95 -3.52
N ARG A 65 21.32 9.83 -2.39
CA ARG A 65 21.74 8.99 -1.26
C ARG A 65 22.07 7.57 -1.70
N ARG A 66 21.27 6.97 -2.58
CA ARG A 66 21.51 5.60 -3.08
C ARG A 66 22.73 5.52 -4.00
N LEU A 67 23.02 6.56 -4.78
CA LEU A 67 24.25 6.63 -5.56
C LEU A 67 25.48 6.69 -4.64
N ARG A 68 25.45 7.58 -3.63
CA ARG A 68 26.54 7.72 -2.66
C ARG A 68 26.77 6.44 -1.85
N LEU A 69 25.70 5.81 -1.36
CA LEU A 69 25.80 4.51 -0.67
C LEU A 69 26.42 3.44 -1.57
N LYS A 70 26.03 3.38 -2.85
CA LYS A 70 26.61 2.40 -3.78
C LYS A 70 28.10 2.63 -3.99
N GLU A 71 28.54 3.89 -4.12
CA GLU A 71 29.96 4.23 -4.25
C GLU A 71 30.74 3.94 -2.95
N TYR A 72 30.20 4.32 -1.80
CA TYR A 72 30.83 4.10 -0.49
C TYR A 72 31.08 2.61 -0.21
N PHE A 73 30.03 1.79 -0.34
CA PHE A 73 30.13 0.35 -0.10
C PHE A 73 30.85 -0.42 -1.22
N SER A 74 31.22 0.23 -2.32
CA SER A 74 32.12 -0.37 -3.32
C SER A 74 33.59 -0.29 -2.92
N ARG A 75 33.96 0.45 -1.86
CA ARG A 75 35.35 0.59 -1.40
C ARG A 75 35.77 -0.64 -0.60
N PRO A 76 37.04 -1.09 -0.69
CA PRO A 76 37.60 -2.10 0.22
C PRO A 76 37.41 -1.68 1.68
N LYS A 77 37.17 -2.62 2.59
CA LYS A 77 36.92 -2.33 4.02
C LYS A 77 38.05 -1.52 4.66
N SER A 78 39.31 -1.73 4.24
CA SER A 78 40.50 -0.99 4.72
C SER A 78 40.47 0.52 4.44
N ARG A 79 39.69 0.97 3.44
CA ARG A 79 39.58 2.40 3.05
C ARG A 79 38.26 3.06 3.50
N ARG A 80 37.49 2.41 4.38
CA ARG A 80 36.21 2.93 4.93
C ARG A 80 36.37 3.63 6.27
N LEU A 81 37.49 3.39 6.96
CA LEU A 81 37.92 4.10 8.16
C LEU A 81 38.73 5.31 7.69
N ASP A 82 38.19 6.52 7.87
CA ASP A 82 39.02 7.72 7.85
C ASP A 82 39.78 7.75 9.19
N ASP A 83 41.07 7.40 9.18
CA ASP A 83 42.11 8.04 9.98
C ASP A 83 43.52 7.64 9.47
N ILE A 84 44.23 8.66 8.97
CA ILE A 84 45.69 8.82 8.81
C ILE A 84 46.44 7.77 7.95
N ALA A 85 46.67 8.07 6.68
CA ALA A 85 48.00 8.06 6.05
C ALA A 85 47.91 8.46 4.57
N GLU A 86 48.97 9.12 4.13
CA GLU A 86 49.19 9.77 2.85
C GLU A 86 48.93 8.90 1.63
N GLU A 87 48.58 9.58 0.53
CA GLU A 87 48.64 9.02 -0.82
C GLU A 87 50.07 8.53 -1.11
N SER A 88 50.24 7.21 -1.18
CA SER A 88 51.31 6.63 -1.96
C SER A 88 50.78 5.50 -2.84
N SER A 89 51.26 5.56 -4.07
CA SER A 89 50.98 4.66 -5.17
C SER A 89 51.59 3.29 -4.93
N SER A 90 50.75 2.25 -4.92
CA SER A 90 51.09 0.96 -5.52
C SER A 90 49.81 0.21 -5.85
N ASP A 91 49.82 -0.40 -7.03
CA ASP A 91 48.88 -1.42 -7.45
C ASP A 91 48.75 -2.49 -6.37
N ASP A 92 47.53 -2.87 -6.01
CA ASP A 92 47.30 -4.11 -5.28
C ASP A 92 45.97 -4.73 -5.68
N GLU A 93 46.09 -6.05 -5.84
CA GLU A 93 45.09 -6.98 -6.34
C GLU A 93 43.78 -6.88 -5.57
N LEU A 94 42.69 -6.87 -6.33
CA LEU A 94 41.36 -7.07 -5.78
C LEU A 94 41.29 -8.51 -5.27
N ASP A 95 41.18 -8.70 -3.95
CA ASP A 95 40.71 -9.95 -3.36
C ASP A 95 39.48 -10.43 -4.14
N GLN A 96 39.66 -11.52 -4.88
CA GLN A 96 38.63 -12.11 -5.75
C GLN A 96 37.55 -12.85 -4.94
N ASP A 97 37.71 -12.96 -3.62
CA ASP A 97 36.89 -13.83 -2.77
C ASP A 97 35.59 -13.19 -2.24
N ASP A 98 35.43 -11.86 -2.28
CA ASP A 98 34.21 -11.20 -1.77
C ASP A 98 33.10 -11.07 -2.84
N ALA A 99 33.35 -11.51 -4.08
CA ALA A 99 32.39 -11.42 -5.18
C ALA A 99 31.29 -12.51 -5.18
N GLN A 100 31.41 -13.53 -4.32
CA GLN A 100 30.48 -14.67 -4.28
C GLN A 100 29.52 -14.68 -3.09
N ASN A 101 29.67 -13.80 -2.10
CA ASN A 101 28.68 -13.69 -1.03
C ASN A 101 27.49 -12.85 -1.49
N GLU A 102 26.49 -13.54 -2.06
CA GLU A 102 25.19 -12.98 -2.38
C GLU A 102 24.61 -12.30 -1.13
N TYR A 103 24.72 -10.96 -1.05
CA TYR A 103 24.21 -10.18 0.07
C TYR A 103 22.71 -10.46 0.25
N LYS A 104 22.36 -11.31 1.22
CA LYS A 104 20.98 -11.53 1.63
C LYS A 104 20.62 -10.41 2.61
N PRO A 105 19.71 -9.49 2.24
CA PRO A 105 19.31 -8.42 3.15
C PRO A 105 18.71 -9.05 4.42
N ARG A 106 19.22 -8.64 5.59
CA ARG A 106 18.71 -9.06 6.89
C ARG A 106 17.23 -8.63 7.00
N PRO A 107 16.29 -9.56 7.26
CA PRO A 107 14.89 -9.20 7.43
C PRO A 107 14.67 -8.44 8.76
N PHE A 108 13.56 -7.71 8.86
CA PHE A 108 13.13 -7.02 10.10
C PHE A 108 14.11 -5.99 10.66
N VAL A 109 14.72 -5.17 9.79
CA VAL A 109 15.56 -4.05 10.22
C VAL A 109 14.88 -2.74 9.83
N LYS A 110 14.94 -1.73 10.71
CA LYS A 110 14.52 -0.36 10.34
C LYS A 110 15.37 0.13 9.17
N LYS A 111 14.75 0.88 8.27
CA LYS A 111 15.52 1.48 7.17
C LYS A 111 16.48 2.50 7.76
N SER A 112 17.78 2.24 7.60
CA SER A 112 18.82 3.20 8.00
C SER A 112 18.57 4.56 7.37
N THR A 113 18.67 5.59 8.19
CA THR A 113 18.67 7.01 7.80
C THR A 113 20.07 7.53 7.50
N TRP A 114 21.12 6.76 7.84
CA TRP A 114 22.50 7.16 7.62
C TRP A 114 22.79 7.39 6.14
N GLU A 115 23.53 8.43 5.84
CA GLU A 115 24.00 8.78 4.50
C GLU A 115 25.49 9.11 4.61
N PRO A 116 26.35 8.57 3.74
CA PRO A 116 27.74 9.00 3.69
C PRO A 116 27.80 10.49 3.29
N GLY A 117 28.78 11.22 3.82
CA GLY A 117 29.07 12.58 3.37
C GLY A 117 29.36 12.66 1.86
N PRO A 118 29.54 13.88 1.32
CA PRO A 118 29.88 14.07 -0.09
C PRO A 118 31.00 13.14 -0.55
N SER A 119 30.80 12.48 -1.69
CA SER A 119 31.76 11.51 -2.17
C SER A 119 33.09 12.18 -2.50
N LYS A 120 34.21 11.57 -2.09
CA LYS A 120 35.56 11.96 -2.58
C LYS A 120 35.70 11.79 -4.11
N CYS A 121 34.74 11.15 -4.79
CA CYS A 121 34.73 11.04 -6.24
C CYS A 121 34.02 12.25 -6.88
N GLY A 122 34.80 13.21 -7.39
CA GLY A 122 34.27 14.41 -8.05
C GLY A 122 33.32 14.13 -9.22
N ALA A 123 33.52 13.03 -9.96
CA ALA A 123 32.62 12.62 -11.04
C ALA A 123 31.21 12.24 -10.55
N LEU A 124 31.07 11.70 -9.34
CA LEU A 124 29.77 11.38 -8.76
C LEU A 124 29.04 12.65 -8.32
N GLU A 125 29.72 13.54 -7.61
CA GLU A 125 29.10 14.80 -7.16
C GLU A 125 28.77 15.72 -8.35
N ALA A 126 29.63 15.82 -9.35
CA ALA A 126 29.34 16.54 -10.59
C ALA A 126 28.11 15.97 -11.34
N TYR A 127 27.93 14.64 -11.34
CA TYR A 127 26.73 14.02 -11.89
C TYR A 127 25.48 14.35 -11.07
N ILE A 128 25.57 14.31 -9.74
CA ILE A 128 24.48 14.67 -8.84
C ILE A 128 24.04 16.11 -9.11
N ASP A 129 24.98 17.04 -9.20
CA ASP A 129 24.71 18.46 -9.46
C ASP A 129 24.07 18.66 -10.84
N ALA A 130 24.62 18.06 -11.89
CA ALA A 130 24.08 18.18 -13.25
C ALA A 130 22.67 17.57 -13.37
N VAL A 131 22.41 16.44 -12.70
CA VAL A 131 21.06 15.85 -12.65
C VAL A 131 20.10 16.73 -11.84
N GLN A 132 20.55 17.28 -10.72
CA GLN A 132 19.75 18.18 -9.89
C GLN A 132 19.34 19.43 -10.67
N GLU A 133 20.30 20.08 -11.34
CA GLU A 133 20.04 21.25 -12.18
C GLU A 133 19.09 20.91 -13.33
N GLY A 134 19.31 19.80 -14.03
CA GLY A 134 18.44 19.34 -15.11
C GLY A 134 17.00 19.12 -14.65
N ILE A 135 16.80 18.54 -13.45
CA ILE A 135 15.47 18.32 -12.88
C ILE A 135 14.84 19.65 -12.43
N GLU A 136 15.57 20.56 -11.79
CA GLU A 136 15.03 21.87 -11.41
C GLU A 136 14.64 22.69 -12.65
N LYS A 137 15.45 22.66 -13.71
CA LYS A 137 15.09 23.27 -14.99
C LYS A 137 13.81 22.64 -15.57
N LEU A 138 13.66 21.33 -15.49
CA LEU A 138 12.46 20.63 -15.93
C LEU A 138 11.21 21.07 -15.13
N LEU A 139 11.33 21.21 -13.81
CA LEU A 139 10.24 21.67 -12.94
C LEU A 139 9.85 23.13 -13.24
N ASN A 140 10.84 24.00 -13.46
CA ASN A 140 10.63 25.42 -13.78
C ASN A 140 10.07 25.65 -15.20
N THR A 141 10.45 24.81 -16.17
CA THR A 141 9.99 24.95 -17.56
C THR A 141 8.60 24.36 -17.76
N ASN A 142 8.27 23.29 -17.03
CA ASN A 142 6.99 22.59 -17.16
C ASN A 142 5.91 23.07 -16.17
N SER A 143 5.95 24.33 -15.74
CA SER A 143 4.88 24.95 -14.94
C SER A 143 3.55 25.09 -15.72
N GLY A 144 3.52 24.70 -17.01
CA GLY A 144 2.31 24.62 -17.82
C GLY A 144 1.43 23.42 -17.46
N ARG A 145 0.11 23.64 -17.34
CA ARG A 145 -0.88 22.60 -17.01
C ARG A 145 -0.87 21.48 -18.05
N SER A 146 -0.65 20.24 -17.62
CA SER A 146 -0.89 19.07 -18.47
C SER A 146 -2.37 19.01 -18.85
N LYS A 147 -2.67 18.53 -20.07
CA LYS A 147 -4.05 18.34 -20.52
C LYS A 147 -4.75 17.34 -19.59
N ASP A 148 -5.80 17.80 -18.92
CA ASP A 148 -6.58 16.98 -17.98
C ASP A 148 -7.18 15.78 -18.73
N ASN A 149 -7.09 14.59 -18.13
CA ASN A 149 -7.69 13.36 -18.65
C ASN A 149 -9.11 13.11 -18.11
N LEU A 150 -9.64 14.04 -17.31
CA LEU A 150 -11.04 14.17 -17.00
C LEU A 150 -11.61 15.43 -17.65
N ASN A 151 -12.82 15.33 -18.22
CA ASN A 151 -13.51 16.54 -18.67
C ASN A 151 -13.99 17.39 -17.48
N LYS A 152 -14.40 18.65 -17.73
CA LYS A 152 -14.81 19.59 -16.68
C LYS A 152 -15.93 19.03 -15.79
N THR A 153 -16.90 18.30 -16.38
CA THR A 153 -18.02 17.72 -15.65
C THR A 153 -17.63 16.49 -14.83
N GLU A 154 -16.73 15.64 -15.32
CA GLU A 154 -16.16 14.49 -14.57
C GLU A 154 -15.29 14.97 -13.40
N ARG A 155 -14.55 16.08 -13.58
CA ARG A 155 -13.79 16.70 -12.50
C ARG A 155 -14.69 17.19 -11.38
N LYS A 156 -15.82 17.83 -11.73
CA LYS A 156 -16.85 18.24 -10.76
C LYS A 156 -17.51 17.03 -10.12
N ALA A 157 -17.83 15.98 -10.89
CA ALA A 157 -18.39 14.73 -10.39
C ALA A 157 -17.47 14.05 -9.36
N LEU A 158 -16.15 14.03 -9.60
CA LEU A 158 -15.19 13.48 -8.64
C LEU A 158 -15.24 14.22 -7.30
N GLN A 159 -15.38 15.54 -7.33
CA GLN A 159 -15.49 16.35 -6.12
C GLN A 159 -16.86 16.18 -5.45
N SER A 160 -17.95 16.13 -6.23
CA SER A 160 -19.32 15.83 -5.77
C SER A 160 -19.37 14.50 -4.99
N LEU A 161 -18.94 13.41 -5.62
CA LEU A 161 -18.92 12.08 -5.00
C LEU A 161 -18.00 12.02 -3.78
N LYS A 162 -16.90 12.77 -3.78
CA LYS A 162 -15.97 12.83 -2.65
C LYS A 162 -16.57 13.55 -1.44
N ASP A 163 -17.38 14.58 -1.65
CA ASP A 163 -18.01 15.35 -0.58
C ASP A 163 -19.39 14.80 -0.19
N ASN A 164 -19.93 13.83 -0.92
CA ASN A 164 -21.19 13.18 -0.58
C ASN A 164 -21.01 12.14 0.53
N ASP A 165 -21.37 12.51 1.76
CA ASP A 165 -21.31 11.64 2.94
C ASP A 165 -22.55 10.74 3.11
N SER A 166 -23.56 10.84 2.25
CA SER A 166 -24.76 9.97 2.30
C SER A 166 -24.53 8.59 1.65
N ILE A 167 -23.46 8.45 0.86
CA ILE A 167 -23.14 7.22 0.12
C ILE A 167 -21.78 6.64 0.52
N VAL A 168 -21.61 5.35 0.29
CA VAL A 168 -20.35 4.63 0.43
C VAL A 168 -20.01 3.97 -0.91
N ILE A 169 -18.82 4.26 -1.42
CA ILE A 169 -18.31 3.67 -2.67
C ILE A 169 -17.28 2.61 -2.32
N LYS A 170 -17.47 1.39 -2.83
CA LYS A 170 -16.55 0.24 -2.67
C LYS A 170 -16.29 -0.45 -4.01
N LYS A 171 -15.20 -1.21 -4.06
CA LYS A 171 -15.06 -2.27 -5.06
C LYS A 171 -15.90 -3.47 -4.64
N ALA A 172 -16.44 -4.21 -5.60
CA ALA A 172 -16.98 -5.54 -5.34
C ALA A 172 -15.91 -6.46 -4.74
N ASP A 173 -16.36 -7.45 -3.97
CA ASP A 173 -15.49 -8.48 -3.38
C ASP A 173 -14.84 -9.36 -4.45
N LYS A 174 -15.63 -9.78 -5.46
CA LYS A 174 -15.18 -10.57 -6.61
C LYS A 174 -15.54 -9.82 -7.90
N GLY A 175 -14.56 -9.68 -8.80
CA GLY A 175 -14.69 -8.89 -10.03
C GLY A 175 -14.24 -7.44 -9.86
N SER A 176 -14.39 -6.65 -10.93
CA SER A 176 -13.88 -5.28 -11.01
C SER A 176 -14.95 -4.19 -10.83
N THR A 177 -16.22 -4.58 -10.68
CA THR A 177 -17.38 -3.68 -10.56
C THR A 177 -17.28 -2.69 -9.40
N VAL A 178 -17.70 -1.46 -9.66
CA VAL A 178 -17.80 -0.39 -8.65
C VAL A 178 -19.20 -0.44 -8.03
N VAL A 179 -19.29 -0.44 -6.70
CA VAL A 179 -20.56 -0.52 -5.98
C VAL A 179 -20.78 0.78 -5.20
N VAL A 180 -21.94 1.40 -5.38
CA VAL A 180 -22.38 2.59 -4.64
C VAL A 180 -23.53 2.17 -3.72
N LEU A 181 -23.43 2.45 -2.43
CA LEU A 181 -24.39 2.04 -1.39
C LEU A 181 -24.85 3.24 -0.60
N ASN A 182 -26.07 3.21 -0.07
CA ASN A 182 -26.46 4.12 1.01
C ASN A 182 -25.54 3.87 2.22
N LYS A 183 -25.12 4.96 2.89
CA LYS A 183 -24.29 4.85 4.09
C LYS A 183 -25.02 4.12 5.23
N SER A 184 -26.34 4.31 5.36
CA SER A 184 -27.18 3.60 6.32
C SER A 184 -27.10 2.09 6.13
N ASP A 185 -27.35 1.61 4.92
CA ASP A 185 -27.44 0.18 4.61
C ASP A 185 -26.09 -0.51 4.81
N TYR A 186 -25.00 0.21 4.48
CA TYR A 186 -23.63 -0.25 4.73
C TYR A 186 -23.32 -0.35 6.24
N ILE A 187 -23.80 0.60 7.05
CA ILE A 187 -23.66 0.55 8.52
C ILE A 187 -24.49 -0.59 9.09
N ASP A 188 -25.74 -0.75 8.65
CA ASP A 188 -26.63 -1.80 9.14
C ASP A 188 -26.08 -3.19 8.84
N GLU A 189 -25.55 -3.42 7.64
CA GLU A 189 -24.89 -4.70 7.30
C GLU A 189 -23.64 -4.96 8.15
N ALA A 190 -22.84 -3.93 8.46
CA ALA A 190 -21.69 -4.08 9.33
C ALA A 190 -22.11 -4.40 10.77
N LEU A 191 -23.10 -3.67 11.31
CA LEU A 191 -23.61 -3.89 12.65
C LEU A 191 -24.28 -5.26 12.79
N ARG A 192 -24.96 -5.76 11.75
CA ARG A 192 -25.50 -7.13 11.72
C ARG A 192 -24.41 -8.19 11.94
N GLN A 193 -23.21 -7.99 11.41
CA GLN A 193 -22.08 -8.91 11.62
C GLN A 193 -21.41 -8.68 12.98
N LEU A 194 -21.19 -7.42 13.36
CA LEU A 194 -20.55 -7.04 14.62
C LEU A 194 -21.40 -7.32 15.85
N SER A 195 -22.72 -7.49 15.70
CA SER A 195 -23.63 -7.88 16.79
C SER A 195 -23.54 -9.37 17.17
N SER A 196 -22.70 -10.16 16.49
CA SER A 196 -22.55 -11.59 16.79
C SER A 196 -21.64 -11.80 18.01
N PRO A 197 -22.18 -12.18 19.18
CA PRO A 197 -21.40 -12.35 20.41
C PRO A 197 -20.44 -13.54 20.36
N SER A 198 -20.57 -14.43 19.36
CA SER A 198 -19.65 -15.55 19.15
C SER A 198 -18.31 -15.15 18.51
N PHE A 199 -18.23 -13.94 17.93
CA PHE A 199 -17.07 -13.49 17.14
C PHE A 199 -16.56 -12.12 17.56
N TYR A 200 -17.45 -11.24 18.04
CA TYR A 200 -17.11 -9.86 18.37
C TYR A 200 -17.68 -9.44 19.71
N GLU A 201 -16.93 -8.57 20.37
CA GLU A 201 -17.32 -7.88 21.59
C GLU A 201 -17.24 -6.38 21.34
N LYS A 202 -18.27 -5.62 21.76
CA LYS A 202 -18.22 -4.15 21.74
C LYS A 202 -17.51 -3.68 23.00
N LEU A 203 -16.56 -2.75 22.83
CA LEU A 203 -15.77 -2.19 23.92
C LEU A 203 -16.24 -0.77 24.27
N ASP A 204 -16.09 -0.41 25.54
CA ASP A 204 -16.41 0.94 26.04
C ASP A 204 -15.36 1.99 25.64
N SER A 205 -14.11 1.57 25.39
CA SER A 205 -12.99 2.44 25.05
C SER A 205 -11.93 1.75 24.18
N ASP A 206 -10.98 2.50 23.65
CA ASP A 206 -9.87 1.99 22.85
C ASP A 206 -8.76 1.34 23.71
N PRO A 207 -8.54 0.01 23.65
CA PRO A 207 -7.49 -0.66 24.42
C PRO A 207 -6.10 -0.64 23.74
N THR A 208 -5.95 0.07 22.61
CA THR A 208 -4.72 0.01 21.78
C THR A 208 -3.43 0.25 22.57
N LEU A 209 -3.43 1.21 23.50
CA LEU A 209 -2.23 1.54 24.28
C LEU A 209 -1.89 0.43 25.30
N GLU A 210 -2.90 -0.15 25.93
CA GLU A 210 -2.74 -1.28 26.85
C GLU A 210 -2.14 -2.48 26.12
N PHE A 211 -2.71 -2.81 24.95
CA PHE A 211 -2.23 -3.92 24.12
C PHE A 211 -0.81 -3.67 23.60
N SER A 212 -0.46 -2.41 23.31
CA SER A 212 0.90 -2.03 22.92
C SER A 212 1.90 -2.28 24.04
N SER A 213 1.55 -1.94 25.28
CA SER A 213 2.39 -2.19 26.45
C SER A 213 2.63 -3.68 26.69
N LEU A 214 1.59 -4.52 26.51
CA LEU A 214 1.71 -5.96 26.66
C LEU A 214 2.66 -6.58 25.61
N ILE A 215 2.50 -6.18 24.34
CA ILE A 215 3.40 -6.61 23.26
C ILE A 215 4.83 -6.13 23.50
N LEU A 216 5.02 -4.89 23.94
CA LEU A 216 6.35 -4.36 24.26
C LEU A 216 7.03 -5.14 25.38
N SER A 217 6.27 -5.55 26.41
CA SER A 217 6.79 -6.42 27.48
C SER A 217 7.27 -7.76 26.92
N ASP A 218 6.45 -8.41 26.09
CA ASP A 218 6.80 -9.70 25.47
C ASP A 218 8.07 -9.58 24.59
N LEU A 219 8.17 -8.52 23.79
CA LEU A 219 9.34 -8.27 22.94
C LEU A 219 10.61 -7.96 23.77
N THR A 220 10.45 -7.26 24.90
CA THR A 220 11.57 -6.96 25.81
C THR A 220 12.10 -8.22 26.47
N GLU A 221 11.22 -9.11 26.90
CA GLU A 221 11.57 -10.45 27.40
C GLU A 221 12.33 -11.25 26.34
N MET A 222 11.80 -11.33 25.10
CA MET A 222 12.47 -12.00 23.99
C MET A 222 13.86 -11.42 23.71
N LYS A 223 14.03 -10.10 23.80
CA LYS A 223 15.33 -9.44 23.64
C LYS A 223 16.30 -9.80 24.76
N ASN A 224 15.85 -9.72 26.02
CA ASN A 224 16.67 -10.03 27.20
C ASN A 224 17.12 -11.50 27.22
N ASN A 225 16.26 -12.40 26.73
CA ASN A 225 16.57 -13.83 26.56
C ASN A 225 17.44 -14.11 25.33
N ASN A 226 17.92 -13.07 24.63
CA ASN A 226 18.65 -13.17 23.37
C ASN A 226 17.89 -13.99 22.32
N GLU A 227 16.56 -13.99 22.28
CA GLU A 227 15.81 -14.67 21.22
C GLU A 227 15.76 -13.82 19.94
N ILE A 228 15.67 -12.51 20.11
CA ILE A 228 15.75 -11.51 19.04
C ILE A 228 16.89 -10.53 19.34
N ASP A 229 17.43 -9.92 18.28
CA ASP A 229 18.45 -8.87 18.39
C ASP A 229 17.81 -7.47 18.44
N GLU A 230 18.65 -6.45 18.64
CA GLU A 230 18.22 -5.04 18.73
C GLU A 230 17.48 -4.57 17.47
N ASP A 231 17.97 -4.92 16.27
CA ASP A 231 17.37 -4.48 15.01
C ASP A 231 15.94 -5.02 14.88
N VAL A 232 15.77 -6.31 15.20
CA VAL A 232 14.48 -7.00 15.18
C VAL A 232 13.56 -6.41 16.26
N PHE A 233 14.06 -6.22 17.48
CA PHE A 233 13.29 -5.60 18.57
C PHE A 233 12.77 -4.22 18.17
N GLU A 234 13.67 -3.33 17.72
CA GLU A 234 13.30 -1.99 17.26
C GLU A 234 12.29 -2.04 16.12
N TYR A 235 12.48 -2.95 15.17
CA TYR A 235 11.54 -3.12 14.07
C TYR A 235 10.16 -3.50 14.59
N LEU A 236 10.06 -4.52 15.45
CA LEU A 236 8.79 -5.07 15.92
C LEU A 236 8.03 -4.16 16.89
N CYS A 237 8.74 -3.29 17.62
CA CYS A 237 8.13 -2.36 18.56
C CYS A 237 7.00 -1.51 17.92
N PRO A 238 5.84 -1.41 18.59
CA PRO A 238 4.76 -0.52 18.17
C PRO A 238 5.22 0.95 18.20
N GLU A 239 4.99 1.68 17.11
CA GLU A 239 5.32 3.11 16.98
C GLU A 239 4.06 3.87 16.56
N ASN A 240 3.63 4.84 17.37
CA ASN A 240 2.37 5.58 17.16
C ASN A 240 1.17 4.63 16.88
N PRO A 241 0.90 3.68 17.79
CA PRO A 241 -0.10 2.64 17.56
C PRO A 241 -1.50 3.24 17.45
N ARG A 242 -2.34 2.60 16.62
CA ARG A 242 -3.75 2.97 16.44
C ARG A 242 -4.62 1.72 16.25
N PRO A 243 -5.92 1.79 16.59
CA PRO A 243 -6.81 0.65 16.44
C PRO A 243 -6.99 0.28 14.96
N GLY A 244 -7.26 -1.00 14.72
CA GLY A 244 -7.60 -1.51 13.40
C GLY A 244 -8.80 -0.77 12.80
N GLN A 245 -8.97 -0.85 11.48
CA GLN A 245 -10.09 -0.19 10.80
C GLN A 245 -10.95 -1.21 10.07
N PHE A 246 -12.19 -1.38 10.54
CA PHE A 246 -13.13 -2.31 9.94
C PHE A 246 -13.81 -1.70 8.72
N TYR A 247 -13.93 -2.49 7.66
CA TYR A 247 -14.72 -2.14 6.49
C TYR A 247 -15.22 -3.38 5.77
N LEU A 248 -16.27 -3.21 4.97
CA LEU A 248 -16.88 -4.26 4.18
C LEU A 248 -16.52 -4.13 2.69
N LEU A 249 -16.43 -5.28 2.02
CA LEU A 249 -16.47 -5.39 0.56
C LEU A 249 -17.77 -6.08 0.12
N PRO A 250 -18.61 -5.47 -0.73
CA PRO A 250 -19.90 -6.07 -1.12
C PRO A 250 -19.74 -7.35 -1.95
N LYS A 251 -20.35 -8.46 -1.50
CA LYS A 251 -20.37 -9.73 -2.23
C LYS A 251 -21.55 -9.76 -3.21
N ILE A 252 -21.44 -9.01 -4.31
CA ILE A 252 -22.49 -8.87 -5.33
C ILE A 252 -22.87 -10.17 -6.05
N HIS A 253 -22.09 -11.24 -5.87
CA HIS A 253 -22.37 -12.58 -6.40
C HIS A 253 -23.18 -13.46 -5.44
N LYS A 254 -23.57 -12.93 -4.27
CA LYS A 254 -24.39 -13.64 -3.28
C LYS A 254 -25.72 -12.92 -3.08
N GLU A 255 -26.77 -13.68 -2.82
CA GLU A 255 -28.09 -13.15 -2.48
C GLU A 255 -28.00 -12.24 -1.24
N GLY A 256 -28.73 -11.12 -1.25
CA GLY A 256 -28.70 -10.11 -0.19
C GLY A 256 -27.42 -9.25 -0.14
N ILE A 257 -26.43 -9.50 -1.02
CA ILE A 257 -25.19 -8.73 -1.15
C ILE A 257 -24.46 -8.51 0.21
N PRO A 258 -24.20 -9.58 0.99
CA PRO A 258 -23.54 -9.45 2.28
C PRO A 258 -22.14 -8.85 2.15
N GLY A 259 -21.68 -8.16 3.20
CA GLY A 259 -20.32 -7.61 3.25
C GLY A 259 -19.28 -8.69 3.57
N ARG A 260 -18.10 -8.66 2.93
CA ARG A 260 -16.91 -9.33 3.45
C ARG A 260 -16.23 -8.43 4.49
N PRO A 261 -16.16 -8.83 5.76
CA PRO A 261 -15.48 -8.04 6.79
C PRO A 261 -13.96 -8.06 6.58
N ILE A 262 -13.33 -6.89 6.66
CA ILE A 262 -11.88 -6.71 6.62
C ILE A 262 -11.46 -5.75 7.72
N VAL A 263 -10.42 -6.11 8.48
CA VAL A 263 -9.79 -5.24 9.48
C VAL A 263 -8.42 -4.81 8.96
N SER A 264 -8.25 -3.53 8.66
CA SER A 264 -6.96 -2.97 8.28
C SER A 264 -6.08 -2.80 9.52
N ALA A 265 -5.03 -3.60 9.63
CA ALA A 265 -4.05 -3.55 10.71
C ALA A 265 -2.93 -2.51 10.53
N ILE A 266 -3.01 -1.58 9.56
CA ILE A 266 -1.94 -0.59 9.33
C ILE A 266 -1.77 0.31 10.55
N GLY A 267 -0.60 0.28 11.19
CA GLY A 267 -0.28 1.00 12.42
C GLY A 267 -0.85 0.36 13.69
N HIS A 268 -1.43 -0.84 13.58
CA HIS A 268 -1.92 -1.60 14.73
C HIS A 268 -0.75 -2.22 15.51
N PRO A 269 -0.83 -2.39 16.84
CA PRO A 269 0.23 -3.00 17.64
C PRO A 269 0.65 -4.39 17.15
N THR A 270 -0.30 -5.17 16.62
CA THR A 270 -0.04 -6.53 16.12
C THR A 270 0.51 -6.58 14.69
N GLU A 271 0.60 -5.46 13.96
CA GLU A 271 0.92 -5.46 12.52
C GLU A 271 2.31 -6.06 12.21
N LYS A 272 3.30 -5.68 13.01
CA LYS A 272 4.70 -6.06 12.78
C LYS A 272 5.01 -7.45 13.33
N ILE A 273 4.49 -7.79 14.51
CA ILE A 273 4.59 -9.15 15.05
C ILE A 273 3.85 -10.16 14.15
N SER A 274 2.73 -9.77 13.53
CA SER A 274 2.06 -10.62 12.55
C SER A 274 2.93 -10.87 11.32
N GLN A 275 3.68 -9.86 10.84
CA GLN A 275 4.62 -10.06 9.75
C GLN A 275 5.76 -11.02 10.13
N PHE A 276 6.21 -10.94 11.38
CA PHE A 276 7.26 -11.79 11.92
C PHE A 276 6.81 -13.24 12.02
N LEU A 277 5.59 -13.48 12.51
CA LEU A 277 4.97 -14.79 12.56
C LEU A 277 4.80 -15.40 11.17
N ASP A 278 4.33 -14.60 10.19
CA ASP A 278 4.17 -15.07 8.80
C ASP A 278 5.50 -15.57 8.23
N TYR A 279 6.60 -14.86 8.47
CA TYR A 279 7.94 -15.28 8.05
C TYR A 279 8.34 -16.63 8.65
N HIS A 280 8.02 -16.87 9.93
CA HIS A 280 8.32 -18.14 10.60
C HIS A 280 7.34 -19.28 10.25
N LEU A 281 6.19 -19.00 9.63
CA LEU A 281 5.23 -20.02 9.21
C LEU A 281 5.38 -20.39 7.74
N LYS A 282 5.81 -19.46 6.89
CA LYS A 282 5.76 -19.59 5.43
C LYS A 282 6.45 -20.83 4.88
N ASP A 283 7.65 -21.14 5.37
CA ASP A 283 8.41 -22.31 4.91
C ASP A 283 7.72 -23.64 5.25
N HIS A 284 6.90 -23.67 6.32
CA HIS A 284 6.12 -24.83 6.70
C HIS A 284 4.86 -24.95 5.83
N VAL A 285 4.22 -23.83 5.49
CA VAL A 285 3.06 -23.79 4.59
C VAL A 285 3.41 -24.37 3.22
N GLU A 286 4.54 -23.94 2.66
CA GLU A 286 4.97 -24.37 1.32
C GLU A 286 5.34 -25.87 1.25
N LYS A 287 5.53 -26.53 2.40
CA LYS A 287 5.83 -27.96 2.53
C LYS A 287 4.60 -28.84 2.75
N LEU A 288 3.42 -28.26 2.98
CA LEU A 288 2.20 -29.04 3.18
C LEU A 288 1.86 -29.84 1.91
N PRO A 289 1.47 -31.12 2.01
CA PRO A 289 1.14 -31.94 0.84
C PRO A 289 0.01 -31.37 -0.02
N SER A 290 -1.00 -30.77 0.63
CA SER A 290 -2.16 -30.17 -0.02
C SER A 290 -1.89 -28.78 -0.62
N TYR A 291 -0.78 -28.12 -0.28
CA TYR A 291 -0.58 -26.72 -0.60
C TYR A 291 -0.46 -26.44 -2.10
N LEU A 292 -1.25 -25.46 -2.56
CA LEU A 292 -1.14 -24.83 -3.87
C LEU A 292 -0.68 -23.37 -3.72
N LYS A 293 0.37 -23.03 -4.48
CA LYS A 293 0.89 -21.66 -4.52
C LYS A 293 0.04 -20.72 -5.37
N ASP A 294 -0.36 -21.17 -6.56
CA ASP A 294 -1.16 -20.42 -7.53
C ASP A 294 -1.70 -21.37 -8.62
N THR A 295 -2.43 -20.83 -9.59
CA THR A 295 -2.97 -21.58 -10.75
C THR A 295 -1.93 -22.40 -11.50
N THR A 296 -0.72 -21.87 -11.67
CA THR A 296 0.35 -22.55 -12.40
C THR A 296 0.77 -23.81 -11.64
N ASP A 297 0.85 -23.71 -10.31
CA ASP A 297 1.13 -24.84 -9.44
C ASP A 297 0.00 -25.89 -9.50
N TYR A 298 -1.26 -25.45 -9.51
CA TYR A 298 -2.41 -26.33 -9.69
C TYR A 298 -2.34 -27.12 -11.01
N ILE A 299 -2.14 -26.44 -12.14
CA ILE A 299 -2.03 -27.07 -13.47
C ILE A 299 -0.90 -28.11 -13.51
N LYS A 300 0.19 -27.88 -12.77
CA LYS A 300 1.32 -28.81 -12.71
C LYS A 300 1.09 -30.01 -11.79
N LYS A 301 0.42 -29.81 -10.65
CA LYS A 301 0.24 -30.83 -9.61
C LYS A 301 -1.00 -31.70 -9.82
N THR A 302 -2.05 -31.18 -10.44
CA THR A 302 -3.29 -31.94 -10.64
C THR A 302 -3.06 -33.14 -11.54
N PRO A 303 -3.52 -34.35 -11.14
CA PRO A 303 -3.61 -35.48 -12.06
C PRO A 303 -4.50 -35.08 -13.24
N SER A 304 -3.93 -35.17 -14.44
CA SER A 304 -4.55 -34.59 -15.64
C SER A 304 -4.58 -35.53 -16.83
N GLN A 305 -4.06 -36.76 -16.71
CA GLN A 305 -3.99 -37.76 -17.76
C GLN A 305 -4.29 -39.15 -17.18
N ASN A 306 -4.74 -40.08 -18.02
CA ASN A 306 -5.04 -41.48 -17.65
C ASN A 306 -6.01 -41.61 -16.47
N LEU A 307 -6.96 -40.70 -16.35
CA LEU A 307 -7.99 -40.76 -15.31
C LEU A 307 -8.98 -41.89 -15.61
N PRO A 308 -9.30 -42.76 -14.63
CA PRO A 308 -10.25 -43.85 -14.83
C PRO A 308 -11.64 -43.38 -15.26
N THR A 309 -12.35 -44.22 -16.02
CA THR A 309 -13.77 -44.02 -16.32
C THR A 309 -14.57 -43.91 -15.02
N GLY A 310 -15.51 -42.96 -14.96
CA GLY A 310 -16.28 -42.68 -13.75
C GLY A 310 -15.58 -41.78 -12.73
N THR A 311 -14.43 -41.19 -13.07
CA THR A 311 -13.80 -40.15 -12.24
C THR A 311 -14.73 -38.95 -12.08
N LEU A 312 -15.00 -38.56 -10.83
CA LEU A 312 -15.72 -37.35 -10.48
C LEU A 312 -14.73 -36.23 -10.16
N LEU A 313 -15.01 -35.04 -10.67
CA LEU A 313 -14.32 -33.80 -10.34
C LEU A 313 -15.09 -33.12 -9.20
N VAL A 314 -14.43 -32.90 -8.07
CA VAL A 314 -15.08 -32.37 -6.88
C VAL A 314 -14.34 -31.13 -6.42
N THR A 315 -15.10 -30.08 -6.13
CA THR A 315 -14.60 -28.87 -5.47
C THR A 315 -15.28 -28.69 -4.13
N MET A 316 -14.50 -28.38 -3.10
CA MET A 316 -15.01 -28.10 -1.75
C MET A 316 -14.57 -26.70 -1.32
N ASP A 317 -15.45 -25.95 -0.68
CA ASP A 317 -15.15 -24.63 -0.08
C ASP A 317 -15.34 -24.72 1.43
N VAL A 318 -14.31 -24.34 2.19
CA VAL A 318 -14.40 -24.27 3.65
C VAL A 318 -15.23 -23.06 4.06
N THR A 319 -16.37 -23.32 4.68
CA THR A 319 -17.31 -22.26 5.06
C THR A 319 -16.70 -21.32 6.09
N SER A 320 -16.44 -20.08 5.68
CA SER A 320 -15.92 -19.00 6.54
C SER A 320 -14.67 -19.40 7.33
N LEU A 321 -13.70 -20.04 6.66
CA LEU A 321 -12.49 -20.60 7.27
C LEU A 321 -11.90 -19.73 8.40
N TYR A 322 -11.52 -18.49 8.10
CA TYR A 322 -10.84 -17.64 9.09
C TYR A 322 -11.63 -17.40 10.38
N THR A 323 -12.95 -17.26 10.32
CA THR A 323 -13.77 -17.01 11.53
C THR A 323 -14.02 -18.27 12.35
N ASN A 324 -13.87 -19.45 11.73
CA ASN A 324 -14.25 -20.73 12.31
C ASN A 324 -13.07 -21.55 12.85
N ILE A 325 -11.83 -21.09 12.68
CA ILE A 325 -10.64 -21.73 13.28
C ILE A 325 -10.64 -21.46 14.78
N PRO A 326 -10.72 -22.50 15.64
CA PRO A 326 -10.57 -22.33 17.08
C PRO A 326 -9.13 -21.91 17.42
N HIS A 327 -8.97 -20.91 18.30
CA HIS A 327 -7.65 -20.38 18.64
C HIS A 327 -6.71 -21.46 19.18
N GLU A 328 -7.17 -22.28 20.12
CA GLU A 328 -6.37 -23.33 20.77
C GLU A 328 -5.82 -24.34 19.75
N GLU A 329 -6.68 -24.88 18.90
CA GLU A 329 -6.27 -25.84 17.87
C GLU A 329 -5.34 -25.24 16.82
N GLY A 330 -5.61 -24.00 16.39
CA GLY A 330 -4.74 -23.33 15.43
C GLY A 330 -3.37 -22.98 16.02
N ILE A 331 -3.31 -22.57 17.29
CA ILE A 331 -2.05 -22.32 18.01
C ILE A 331 -1.26 -23.64 18.12
N GLU A 332 -1.93 -24.73 18.49
CA GLU A 332 -1.31 -26.04 18.62
C GLU A 332 -0.76 -26.56 17.27
N ALA A 333 -1.51 -26.38 16.17
CA ALA A 333 -1.02 -26.72 14.84
C ALA A 333 0.25 -25.93 14.48
N CYS A 334 0.32 -24.64 14.80
CA CYS A 334 1.52 -23.82 14.62
C CYS A 334 2.68 -24.27 15.51
N ARG A 335 2.42 -24.62 16.77
CA ARG A 335 3.41 -25.17 17.70
C ARG A 335 4.08 -26.42 17.13
N LYS A 336 3.29 -27.40 16.68
CA LYS A 336 3.79 -28.65 16.09
C LYS A 336 4.78 -28.40 14.97
N VAL A 337 4.51 -27.46 14.05
CA VAL A 337 5.42 -27.17 12.94
C VAL A 337 6.66 -26.40 13.38
N TRP A 338 6.54 -25.50 14.35
CA TRP A 338 7.69 -24.76 14.87
C TRP A 338 8.65 -25.62 15.69
N ASP A 339 8.16 -26.68 16.33
CA ASP A 339 9.01 -27.62 17.05
C ASP A 339 9.86 -28.50 16.14
N LEU A 340 9.48 -28.61 14.86
CA LEU A 340 10.27 -29.27 13.81
C LEU A 340 11.40 -28.38 13.26
N ARG A 341 11.48 -27.10 13.65
CA ARG A 341 12.55 -26.21 13.19
C ARG A 341 13.90 -26.67 13.75
N GLN A 342 14.90 -26.72 12.87
CA GLN A 342 16.29 -26.94 13.27
C GLN A 342 16.80 -25.80 14.15
N ASN A 343 16.50 -24.55 13.78
CA ASN A 343 16.81 -23.36 14.57
C ASN A 343 15.57 -22.93 15.38
N LYS A 344 15.61 -23.17 16.69
CA LYS A 344 14.59 -22.76 17.66
C LYS A 344 14.81 -21.35 18.21
N ARG A 345 15.49 -20.47 17.47
CA ARG A 345 15.60 -19.04 17.79
C ARG A 345 14.81 -18.21 16.77
N PRO A 346 13.77 -17.46 17.19
CA PRO A 346 13.17 -17.43 18.54
C PRO A 346 12.55 -18.75 18.95
N SER A 347 12.34 -18.94 20.25
CA SER A 347 11.77 -20.17 20.84
C SER A 347 10.35 -20.41 20.36
N THR A 348 9.91 -21.67 20.38
CA THR A 348 8.51 -22.01 20.04
C THR A 348 7.54 -21.29 20.98
N GLU A 349 7.86 -21.20 22.28
CA GLU A 349 6.99 -20.49 23.25
C GLU A 349 6.85 -19.01 22.95
N SER A 350 7.94 -18.32 22.60
CA SER A 350 7.86 -16.90 22.23
C SER A 350 7.04 -16.69 20.96
N LEU A 351 7.19 -17.54 19.95
CA LEU A 351 6.36 -17.48 18.74
C LEU A 351 4.88 -17.75 19.05
N VAL A 352 4.58 -18.72 19.92
CA VAL A 352 3.22 -19.00 20.38
C VAL A 352 2.64 -17.82 21.15
N LYS A 353 3.42 -17.21 22.05
CA LYS A 353 3.00 -16.02 22.81
C LYS A 353 2.64 -14.86 21.87
N LEU A 354 3.48 -14.58 20.87
CA LEU A 354 3.18 -13.56 19.85
C LEU A 354 1.98 -13.92 18.97
N LEU A 355 1.78 -15.19 18.64
CA LEU A 355 0.61 -15.67 17.90
C LEU A 355 -0.67 -15.46 18.71
N GLU A 356 -0.66 -15.81 19.99
CA GLU A 356 -1.76 -15.56 20.91
C GLU A 356 -2.07 -14.06 21.01
N ARG A 357 -1.05 -13.19 21.14
CA ARG A 357 -1.27 -11.73 21.10
C ARG A 357 -1.93 -11.28 19.81
N THR A 358 -1.48 -11.82 18.68
CA THR A 358 -2.01 -11.45 17.36
C THR A 358 -3.48 -11.87 17.20
N LEU A 359 -3.88 -13.01 17.77
CA LEU A 359 -5.24 -13.53 17.70
C LEU A 359 -6.18 -12.84 18.70
N LYS A 360 -5.73 -12.59 19.93
CA LYS A 360 -6.58 -12.10 21.04
C LYS A 360 -6.62 -10.59 21.19
N LEU A 361 -5.57 -9.85 20.78
CA LEU A 361 -5.49 -8.40 20.96
C LEU A 361 -5.93 -7.62 19.71
N ASN A 362 -6.93 -8.15 19.00
CA ASN A 362 -7.33 -7.63 17.70
C ASN A 362 -8.47 -6.62 17.79
N ASN A 363 -8.15 -5.44 18.33
CA ASN A 363 -9.14 -4.36 18.45
C ASN A 363 -9.21 -3.49 17.20
N PHE A 364 -10.41 -3.00 16.91
CA PHE A 364 -10.65 -2.14 15.77
C PHE A 364 -11.79 -1.16 16.01
N MET A 365 -11.88 -0.17 15.14
CA MET A 365 -12.96 0.80 15.11
C MET A 365 -13.89 0.57 13.92
N PHE A 366 -15.17 0.81 14.16
CA PHE A 366 -16.17 0.97 13.12
C PHE A 366 -17.17 2.07 13.49
N ASN A 367 -17.33 3.06 12.61
CA ASN A 367 -18.32 4.15 12.79
C ASN A 367 -18.22 4.87 14.15
N GLY A 368 -17.00 5.09 14.64
CA GLY A 368 -16.73 5.74 15.93
C GLY A 368 -16.78 4.81 17.16
N ASP A 369 -17.30 3.60 17.02
CA ASP A 369 -17.35 2.59 18.10
C ASP A 369 -16.12 1.68 18.08
N HIS A 370 -15.79 1.10 19.24
CA HIS A 370 -14.67 0.17 19.45
C HIS A 370 -15.15 -1.27 19.61
N TYR A 371 -14.40 -2.21 19.03
CA TYR A 371 -14.72 -3.63 19.04
C TYR A 371 -13.45 -4.47 19.21
N LEU A 372 -13.62 -5.67 19.76
CA LEU A 372 -12.62 -6.73 19.83
C LEU A 372 -13.11 -7.94 19.04
N GLN A 373 -12.24 -8.54 18.23
CA GLN A 373 -12.50 -9.88 17.70
C GLN A 373 -12.06 -10.93 18.71
N ILE A 374 -12.99 -11.77 19.16
CA ILE A 374 -12.75 -12.75 20.23
C ILE A 374 -12.60 -14.20 19.72
N ASN A 375 -12.95 -14.47 18.45
CA ASN A 375 -12.84 -15.80 17.87
C ASN A 375 -12.42 -15.75 16.39
N GLY A 376 -11.74 -16.81 15.95
CA GLY A 376 -11.12 -16.90 14.63
C GLY A 376 -9.97 -15.89 14.45
N THR A 377 -9.58 -15.66 13.20
CA THR A 377 -8.51 -14.71 12.85
C THR A 377 -9.06 -13.62 11.94
N SER A 378 -8.63 -12.37 12.11
CA SER A 378 -9.14 -11.29 11.25
C SER A 378 -8.56 -11.37 9.86
N MET A 379 -9.46 -11.19 8.89
CA MET A 379 -9.11 -10.91 7.52
C MET A 379 -8.40 -9.55 7.43
N GLY A 380 -7.12 -9.56 7.07
CA GLY A 380 -6.27 -8.36 6.95
C GLY A 380 -4.97 -8.44 7.72
N THR A 381 -4.86 -9.39 8.65
CA THR A 381 -3.61 -9.71 9.38
C THR A 381 -2.65 -10.48 8.48
N LYS A 382 -1.34 -10.15 8.52
CA LYS A 382 -0.34 -10.68 7.57
C LYS A 382 -0.15 -12.20 7.70
N MET A 383 -0.17 -12.73 8.91
CA MET A 383 -0.02 -14.18 9.17
C MET A 383 -1.29 -15.00 8.93
N ALA A 384 -2.46 -14.38 8.78
CA ALA A 384 -3.73 -15.12 8.74
C ALA A 384 -3.78 -16.20 7.64
N PRO A 385 -3.30 -15.96 6.41
CA PRO A 385 -3.24 -17.02 5.39
C PRO A 385 -2.32 -18.18 5.78
N SER A 386 -1.15 -17.89 6.35
CA SER A 386 -0.20 -18.92 6.77
C SER A 386 -0.74 -19.74 7.95
N TYR A 387 -1.29 -19.06 8.95
CA TYR A 387 -1.98 -19.68 10.10
C TYR A 387 -3.10 -20.63 9.66
N ALA A 388 -3.99 -20.16 8.77
CA ALA A 388 -5.09 -21.00 8.28
C ALA A 388 -4.60 -22.20 7.47
N ASN A 389 -3.55 -22.04 6.66
CA ASN A 389 -2.96 -23.15 5.93
C ASN A 389 -2.36 -24.21 6.85
N ILE A 390 -1.65 -23.80 7.91
CA ILE A 390 -1.05 -24.73 8.89
C ILE A 390 -2.13 -25.47 9.67
N PHE A 391 -3.15 -24.77 10.16
CA PHE A 391 -4.31 -25.41 10.81
C PHE A 391 -4.97 -26.43 9.87
N MET A 392 -5.27 -26.01 8.64
CA MET A 392 -5.90 -26.92 7.66
C MET A 392 -4.99 -28.09 7.31
N GLY A 393 -3.66 -27.91 7.26
CA GLY A 393 -2.72 -29.01 7.03
C GLY A 393 -2.76 -30.08 8.12
N ASP A 394 -2.77 -29.69 9.40
CA ASP A 394 -2.93 -30.63 10.53
C ASP A 394 -4.31 -31.30 10.51
N PHE A 395 -5.36 -30.52 10.23
CA PHE A 395 -6.72 -31.02 10.10
C PHE A 395 -6.86 -32.06 8.98
N GLU A 396 -6.35 -31.75 7.78
CA GLU A 396 -6.42 -32.59 6.59
C GLU A 396 -5.67 -33.90 6.77
N ASP A 397 -4.50 -33.85 7.40
CA ASP A 397 -3.72 -35.05 7.69
C ASP A 397 -4.50 -36.01 8.61
N ARG A 398 -5.13 -35.50 9.67
CA ARG A 398 -5.99 -36.32 10.55
C ARG A 398 -7.23 -36.85 9.81
N LEU A 399 -7.89 -35.99 9.04
CA LEU A 399 -9.11 -36.32 8.29
C LEU A 399 -8.85 -37.45 7.29
N LEU A 400 -7.84 -37.28 6.42
CA LEU A 400 -7.54 -38.23 5.34
C LEU A 400 -6.92 -39.53 5.86
N ARG A 401 -6.30 -39.53 7.05
CA ARG A 401 -5.87 -40.77 7.71
C ARG A 401 -7.04 -41.60 8.22
N GLN A 402 -8.11 -40.97 8.69
CA GLN A 402 -9.27 -41.65 9.29
C GLN A 402 -10.42 -41.87 8.30
N ALA A 403 -10.37 -41.26 7.11
CA ALA A 403 -11.42 -41.36 6.12
C ALA A 403 -11.63 -42.81 5.63
N PRO A 404 -12.89 -43.29 5.50
CA PRO A 404 -13.20 -44.65 5.06
C PRO A 404 -12.81 -44.92 3.61
N SER A 405 -12.79 -43.89 2.78
CA SER A 405 -12.34 -43.91 1.40
C SER A 405 -11.55 -42.65 1.11
N LYS A 406 -10.53 -42.75 0.27
CA LYS A 406 -9.60 -41.65 -0.01
C LYS A 406 -9.76 -41.12 -1.43
N PRO A 407 -9.64 -39.81 -1.64
CA PRO A 407 -9.60 -39.23 -2.97
C PRO A 407 -8.30 -39.63 -3.69
N LEU A 408 -8.33 -39.60 -5.03
CA LEU A 408 -7.15 -39.82 -5.86
C LEU A 408 -6.12 -38.68 -5.71
N SER A 409 -6.61 -37.46 -5.52
CA SER A 409 -5.79 -36.28 -5.22
C SER A 409 -6.52 -35.32 -4.29
N TRP A 410 -5.77 -34.55 -3.51
CA TRP A 410 -6.30 -33.52 -2.62
C TRP A 410 -5.41 -32.29 -2.68
N LEU A 411 -5.88 -31.23 -3.34
CA LEU A 411 -5.14 -30.00 -3.55
C LEU A 411 -5.93 -28.81 -3.01
N ARG A 412 -5.30 -27.94 -2.23
CA ARG A 412 -5.96 -26.83 -1.54
C ARG A 412 -5.25 -25.51 -1.80
N PHE A 413 -6.05 -24.51 -2.16
CA PHE A 413 -5.67 -23.11 -2.18
C PHE A 413 -6.44 -22.36 -1.08
N ILE A 414 -5.82 -22.21 0.09
CA ILE A 414 -6.43 -21.59 1.27
C ILE A 414 -7.71 -22.33 1.69
N ASP A 415 -8.89 -21.83 1.31
CA ASP A 415 -10.23 -22.33 1.62
C ASP A 415 -10.85 -23.19 0.50
N ASP A 416 -10.36 -23.06 -0.73
CA ASP A 416 -10.82 -23.81 -1.90
C ASP A 416 -10.02 -25.12 -2.03
N ILE A 417 -10.71 -26.25 -2.14
CA ILE A 417 -10.14 -27.60 -2.33
C ILE A 417 -10.62 -28.16 -3.66
N GLU A 418 -9.72 -28.82 -4.37
CA GLU A 418 -9.99 -29.61 -5.57
C GLU A 418 -9.54 -31.05 -5.34
N MET A 419 -10.42 -32.00 -5.66
CA MET A 419 -10.11 -33.41 -5.60
C MET A 419 -10.66 -34.19 -6.79
N LYS A 420 -9.91 -35.22 -7.19
CA LYS A 420 -10.37 -36.25 -8.12
C LYS A 420 -10.85 -37.45 -7.32
N TRP A 421 -12.03 -37.97 -7.65
CA TRP A 421 -12.63 -39.09 -6.93
C TRP A 421 -12.96 -40.25 -7.88
N THR A 422 -12.50 -41.45 -7.54
CA THR A 422 -12.69 -42.66 -8.37
C THR A 422 -13.51 -43.74 -7.65
N GLY A 423 -13.93 -43.51 -6.41
CA GLY A 423 -14.65 -44.48 -5.58
C GLY A 423 -16.14 -44.62 -5.87
N GLY A 424 -16.66 -43.96 -6.91
CA GLY A 424 -18.10 -43.90 -7.21
C GLY A 424 -18.87 -42.88 -6.35
N ARG A 425 -20.12 -42.61 -6.72
CA ARG A 425 -20.92 -41.55 -6.10
C ARG A 425 -21.30 -41.83 -4.65
N GLU A 426 -21.71 -43.05 -4.34
CA GLU A 426 -22.15 -43.44 -2.99
C GLU A 426 -21.04 -43.24 -1.94
N ARG A 427 -19.84 -43.76 -2.21
CA ARG A 427 -18.68 -43.57 -1.32
C ARG A 427 -18.23 -42.12 -1.23
N LEU A 428 -18.47 -41.32 -2.28
CA LEU A 428 -18.19 -39.88 -2.23
C LEU A 428 -19.15 -39.19 -1.26
N ASP A 429 -20.44 -39.52 -1.30
CA ASP A 429 -21.44 -38.95 -0.39
C ASP A 429 -21.14 -39.36 1.07
N GLU A 430 -20.75 -40.62 1.31
CA GLU A 430 -20.26 -41.07 2.63
C GLU A 430 -19.03 -40.29 3.10
N PHE A 431 -18.07 -40.05 2.21
CA PHE A 431 -16.89 -39.25 2.52
C PHE A 431 -17.26 -37.80 2.85
N ILE A 432 -18.17 -37.19 2.08
CA ILE A 432 -18.64 -35.81 2.33
C ILE A 432 -19.34 -35.71 3.68
N ASP A 433 -20.19 -36.68 4.01
CA ASP A 433 -20.84 -36.75 5.32
C ASP A 433 -19.84 -36.92 6.46
N PHE A 434 -18.84 -37.79 6.26
CA PHE A 434 -17.75 -37.96 7.22
C PHE A 434 -16.97 -36.66 7.42
N THR A 435 -16.54 -35.99 6.34
CA THR A 435 -15.78 -34.74 6.42
C THR A 435 -16.55 -33.63 7.15
N ASN A 436 -17.86 -33.50 6.88
CA ASN A 436 -18.70 -32.50 7.54
C ASN A 436 -19.05 -32.84 8.99
N LYS A 437 -18.93 -34.11 9.41
CA LYS A 437 -19.10 -34.53 10.82
C LYS A 437 -17.78 -34.54 11.60
N PHE A 438 -16.63 -34.53 10.91
CA PHE A 438 -15.31 -34.69 11.51
C PHE A 438 -14.95 -33.61 12.54
N HIS A 439 -15.42 -32.38 12.36
CA HIS A 439 -15.13 -31.26 13.27
C HIS A 439 -16.33 -30.36 13.50
N PRO A 440 -16.56 -29.85 14.72
CA PRO A 440 -17.73 -29.05 15.04
C PRO A 440 -17.80 -27.73 14.24
N SER A 441 -16.69 -27.01 14.09
CA SER A 441 -16.69 -25.68 13.46
C SER A 441 -16.28 -25.65 11.98
N ILE A 442 -15.60 -26.68 11.47
CA ILE A 442 -15.07 -26.70 10.10
C ILE A 442 -16.04 -27.50 9.23
N LYS A 443 -16.66 -26.82 8.27
CA LYS A 443 -17.69 -27.36 7.37
C LYS A 443 -17.36 -27.03 5.93
N PHE A 444 -17.82 -27.88 5.02
CA PHE A 444 -17.55 -27.81 3.60
C PHE A 444 -18.84 -27.73 2.79
N THR A 445 -18.90 -26.80 1.84
CA THR A 445 -19.85 -26.85 0.73
C THR A 445 -19.19 -27.57 -0.43
N VAL A 446 -19.92 -28.45 -1.13
CA VAL A 446 -19.36 -29.35 -2.13
C VAL A 446 -20.09 -29.22 -3.47
N GLU A 447 -19.33 -29.08 -4.54
CA GLU A 447 -19.80 -29.14 -5.92
C GLU A 447 -19.16 -30.36 -6.61
N ILE A 448 -19.98 -31.16 -7.31
CA ILE A 448 -19.57 -32.43 -7.90
C ILE A 448 -20.00 -32.44 -9.37
N SER A 449 -19.06 -32.80 -10.25
CA SER A 449 -19.33 -32.94 -11.67
C SER A 449 -18.58 -34.16 -12.23
N ASP A 450 -19.18 -34.82 -13.21
CA ASP A 450 -18.56 -35.87 -14.03
C ASP A 450 -17.81 -35.30 -15.25
N SER A 451 -18.10 -34.05 -15.64
CA SER A 451 -17.59 -33.47 -16.88
C SER A 451 -16.68 -32.27 -16.69
N SER A 452 -17.01 -31.32 -15.81
CA SER A 452 -16.22 -30.10 -15.65
C SER A 452 -16.43 -29.39 -14.33
N ASN A 453 -15.36 -28.84 -13.75
CA ASN A 453 -15.42 -27.99 -12.56
C ASN A 453 -14.67 -26.67 -12.79
N VAL A 454 -14.92 -25.70 -11.91
CA VAL A 454 -14.21 -24.43 -11.86
C VAL A 454 -13.34 -24.40 -10.61
N PHE A 455 -12.04 -24.20 -10.78
CA PHE A 455 -11.11 -24.06 -9.66
C PHE A 455 -10.09 -22.97 -9.96
N LEU A 456 -9.90 -22.06 -9.00
CA LEU A 456 -9.14 -20.81 -9.18
C LEU A 456 -9.67 -20.02 -10.40
N ASP A 457 -8.82 -19.77 -11.40
CA ASP A 457 -9.15 -19.11 -12.66
C ASP A 457 -9.22 -20.08 -13.85
N THR A 458 -9.43 -21.36 -13.58
CA THR A 458 -9.53 -22.41 -14.59
C THR A 458 -10.92 -23.01 -14.65
N LYS A 459 -11.36 -23.36 -15.86
CA LYS A 459 -12.41 -24.34 -16.09
C LYS A 459 -11.72 -25.61 -16.56
N SER A 460 -11.78 -26.66 -15.75
CA SER A 460 -11.21 -27.96 -16.05
C SER A 460 -12.31 -28.85 -16.64
N THR A 461 -12.07 -29.47 -17.79
CA THR A 461 -13.02 -30.38 -18.45
C THR A 461 -12.38 -31.74 -18.63
N LEU A 462 -13.04 -32.79 -18.16
CA LEU A 462 -12.63 -34.18 -18.35
C LEU A 462 -13.09 -34.66 -19.74
N ARG A 463 -12.15 -35.09 -20.57
CA ARG A 463 -12.40 -35.70 -21.89
C ARG A 463 -11.41 -36.82 -22.11
N ASP A 464 -11.89 -38.00 -22.48
CA ASP A 464 -11.05 -39.16 -22.84
C ASP A 464 -9.95 -39.49 -21.80
N GLY A 465 -10.29 -39.40 -20.51
CA GLY A 465 -9.35 -39.62 -19.41
C GLY A 465 -8.33 -38.49 -19.15
N GLY A 466 -8.41 -37.38 -19.89
CA GLY A 466 -7.56 -36.19 -19.76
C GLY A 466 -8.31 -34.95 -19.26
N ILE A 467 -7.60 -34.08 -18.54
CA ILE A 467 -8.12 -32.77 -18.11
C ILE A 467 -7.65 -31.68 -19.08
N HIS A 468 -8.62 -30.98 -19.67
CA HIS A 468 -8.41 -29.81 -20.51
C HIS A 468 -8.75 -28.53 -19.73
N PHE A 469 -7.83 -27.59 -19.69
CA PHE A 469 -7.98 -26.31 -19.01
C PHE A 469 -8.39 -25.22 -19.99
N ASP A 470 -9.33 -24.37 -19.58
CA ASP A 470 -9.70 -23.11 -20.22
C ASP A 470 -9.73 -21.99 -19.17
N LEU A 471 -9.63 -20.73 -19.60
CA LEU A 471 -9.72 -19.58 -18.70
C LEU A 471 -11.15 -19.45 -18.18
N HIS A 472 -11.32 -19.45 -16.86
CA HIS A 472 -12.58 -19.08 -16.22
C HIS A 472 -12.53 -17.62 -15.74
N THR A 473 -13.66 -16.91 -15.87
CA THR A 473 -13.88 -15.62 -15.22
C THR A 473 -15.29 -15.59 -14.66
N LYS A 474 -15.46 -15.08 -13.44
CA LYS A 474 -16.76 -14.96 -12.79
C LYS A 474 -17.65 -14.00 -13.57
N ASP A 475 -18.95 -14.28 -13.58
CA ASP A 475 -19.93 -13.46 -14.32
C ASP A 475 -20.01 -12.02 -13.81
N THR A 476 -19.66 -11.80 -12.54
CA THR A 476 -19.62 -10.48 -11.90
C THR A 476 -18.40 -9.64 -12.29
N ASP A 477 -17.46 -10.15 -13.11
CA ASP A 477 -16.36 -9.34 -13.59
C ASP A 477 -16.79 -8.46 -14.78
N SER A 478 -16.77 -7.14 -14.57
CA SER A 478 -17.03 -6.13 -15.60
C SER A 478 -15.84 -5.88 -16.53
N HIS A 479 -14.70 -6.54 -16.30
CA HIS A 479 -13.48 -6.38 -17.09
C HIS A 479 -13.03 -4.91 -17.22
N LEU A 480 -13.10 -4.15 -16.12
CA LEU A 480 -12.64 -2.76 -16.03
C LEU A 480 -11.11 -2.66 -16.06
N TYR A 481 -10.51 -3.12 -17.17
CA TYR A 481 -9.10 -2.93 -17.47
C TYR A 481 -8.76 -1.44 -17.47
N LEU A 482 -7.54 -1.13 -17.04
CA LEU A 482 -7.04 0.24 -16.95
C LEU A 482 -7.11 0.91 -18.33
N ARG A 483 -7.82 2.04 -18.42
CA ARG A 483 -7.94 2.77 -19.68
C ARG A 483 -6.63 3.44 -20.08
N THR A 484 -6.40 3.55 -21.39
CA THR A 484 -5.18 4.14 -21.98
C THR A 484 -5.03 5.64 -21.74
N ASP A 485 -6.13 6.33 -21.42
CA ASP A 485 -6.17 7.75 -21.04
C ASP A 485 -5.89 7.99 -19.54
N SER A 486 -5.62 6.93 -18.76
CA SER A 486 -5.26 7.03 -17.34
C SER A 486 -3.84 7.62 -17.15
N CYS A 487 -3.60 8.33 -16.05
CA CYS A 487 -2.30 8.91 -15.72
C CYS A 487 -1.28 7.85 -15.27
N HIS A 488 -0.75 7.09 -16.23
CA HIS A 488 0.28 6.06 -16.03
C HIS A 488 1.37 6.13 -17.11
N PRO A 489 2.58 5.61 -16.83
CA PRO A 489 3.62 5.49 -17.84
C PRO A 489 3.17 4.69 -19.07
N PRO A 490 3.55 5.08 -20.31
CA PRO A 490 3.09 4.40 -21.54
C PRO A 490 3.38 2.89 -21.59
N HIS A 491 4.48 2.43 -20.99
CA HIS A 491 4.83 1.01 -20.97
C HIS A 491 3.83 0.14 -20.18
N VAL A 492 3.08 0.72 -19.24
CA VAL A 492 2.03 0.01 -18.50
C VAL A 492 0.95 -0.48 -19.46
N PHE A 493 0.52 0.38 -20.39
CA PHE A 493 -0.48 0.02 -21.38
C PHE A 493 0.03 -0.99 -22.41
N LYS A 494 1.33 -0.98 -22.73
CA LYS A 494 1.94 -2.04 -23.56
C LYS A 494 2.01 -3.38 -22.82
N GLY A 495 2.22 -3.35 -21.50
CA GLY A 495 2.35 -4.54 -20.66
C GLY A 495 1.02 -5.28 -20.43
N ILE A 496 -0.10 -4.56 -20.35
CA ILE A 496 -1.42 -5.15 -20.02
C ILE A 496 -1.88 -6.21 -21.05
N PRO A 497 -1.95 -5.92 -22.37
CA PRO A 497 -2.35 -6.91 -23.36
C PRO A 497 -1.44 -8.14 -23.35
N LYS A 498 -0.12 -7.91 -23.29
CA LYS A 498 0.87 -9.00 -23.23
C LYS A 498 0.67 -9.88 -21.99
N GLY A 499 0.56 -9.29 -20.80
CA GLY A 499 0.37 -10.03 -19.55
C GLY A 499 -0.92 -10.83 -19.50
N LEU A 500 -2.03 -10.26 -19.98
CA LEU A 500 -3.33 -10.96 -20.06
C LEU A 500 -3.30 -12.09 -21.08
N ALA A 501 -2.72 -11.86 -22.28
CA ALA A 501 -2.54 -12.91 -23.27
C ALA A 501 -1.62 -14.03 -22.76
N THR A 502 -0.53 -13.70 -22.05
CA THR A 502 0.37 -14.69 -21.44
C THR A 502 -0.36 -15.55 -20.41
N ARG A 503 -1.28 -14.96 -19.63
CA ARG A 503 -2.14 -15.73 -18.71
C ARG A 503 -3.05 -16.70 -19.47
N ILE A 504 -3.69 -16.26 -20.56
CA ILE A 504 -4.52 -17.13 -21.40
C ILE A 504 -3.69 -18.29 -21.97
N ARG A 505 -2.51 -18.00 -22.55
CA ARG A 505 -1.60 -19.01 -23.13
C ARG A 505 -1.14 -20.04 -22.10
N ARG A 506 -0.85 -19.60 -20.89
CA ARG A 506 -0.43 -20.48 -19.79
C ARG A 506 -1.55 -21.42 -19.35
N ILE A 507 -2.79 -20.93 -19.27
CA ILE A 507 -3.93 -21.70 -18.77
C ILE A 507 -4.46 -22.65 -19.85
N CYS A 508 -4.81 -22.15 -21.03
CA CYS A 508 -5.52 -22.90 -22.06
C CYS A 508 -4.70 -24.12 -22.53
N SER A 509 -5.30 -25.31 -22.52
CA SER A 509 -4.63 -26.53 -22.99
C SER A 509 -4.48 -26.60 -24.52
N SER A 510 -5.36 -25.93 -25.28
CA SER A 510 -5.35 -25.95 -26.75
C SER A 510 -5.21 -24.57 -27.38
N ASP A 511 -4.67 -24.54 -28.60
CA ASP A 511 -4.55 -23.33 -29.42
C ASP A 511 -5.94 -22.75 -29.75
N ASP A 512 -6.94 -23.59 -30.02
CA ASP A 512 -8.31 -23.13 -30.27
C ASP A 512 -8.89 -22.36 -29.09
N SER A 513 -8.71 -22.87 -27.87
CA SER A 513 -9.16 -22.19 -26.64
C SER A 513 -8.39 -20.88 -26.45
N PHE A 514 -7.07 -20.89 -26.69
CA PHE A 514 -6.27 -19.67 -26.66
C PHE A 514 -6.77 -18.63 -27.67
N HIS A 515 -7.09 -19.03 -28.90
CA HIS A 515 -7.60 -18.16 -29.95
C HIS A 515 -8.98 -17.58 -29.63
N LEU A 516 -9.88 -18.39 -29.09
CA LEU A 516 -11.20 -17.94 -28.64
C LEU A 516 -11.07 -16.88 -27.55
N ARG A 517 -10.34 -17.21 -26.46
CA ARG A 517 -10.16 -16.31 -25.32
C ARG A 517 -9.37 -15.05 -25.67
N SER A 518 -8.42 -15.15 -26.59
CA SER A 518 -7.66 -14.00 -27.08
C SER A 518 -8.53 -13.05 -27.93
N ARG A 519 -9.49 -13.57 -28.71
CA ARG A 519 -10.48 -12.74 -29.42
C ARG A 519 -11.36 -11.95 -28.45
N GLU A 520 -11.89 -12.62 -27.41
CA GLU A 520 -12.65 -11.96 -26.35
C GLU A 520 -11.83 -10.89 -25.63
N LEU A 521 -10.58 -11.20 -25.27
CA LEU A 521 -9.66 -10.25 -24.66
C LEU A 521 -9.43 -9.02 -25.55
N SER A 522 -9.23 -9.24 -26.86
CA SER A 522 -9.02 -8.16 -27.81
C SER A 522 -10.21 -7.21 -27.87
N GLN A 523 -11.43 -7.75 -27.97
CA GLN A 523 -12.66 -6.96 -27.96
C GLN A 523 -12.79 -6.12 -26.67
N ARG A 524 -12.56 -6.76 -25.50
CA ARG A 524 -12.62 -6.08 -24.20
C ARG A 524 -11.59 -4.97 -24.09
N LEU A 525 -10.34 -5.20 -24.49
CA LEU A 525 -9.29 -4.16 -24.46
C LEU A 525 -9.60 -3.01 -25.42
N CYS A 526 -10.06 -3.30 -26.64
CA CYS A 526 -10.43 -2.25 -27.61
C CYS A 526 -11.56 -1.36 -27.07
N HIS A 527 -12.58 -1.96 -26.42
CA HIS A 527 -13.64 -1.21 -25.75
C HIS A 527 -13.12 -0.29 -24.62
N ARG A 528 -12.00 -0.66 -24.00
CA ARG A 528 -11.32 0.15 -22.96
C ARG A 528 -10.34 1.20 -23.53
N GLY A 529 -10.33 1.41 -24.85
CA GLY A 529 -9.55 2.44 -25.52
C GLY A 529 -8.15 1.99 -25.98
N TYR A 530 -7.89 0.68 -26.02
CA TYR A 530 -6.65 0.16 -26.59
C TYR A 530 -6.71 0.12 -28.12
N ASN A 531 -5.57 0.41 -28.76
CA ASN A 531 -5.47 0.31 -30.21
C ASN A 531 -5.45 -1.17 -30.65
N ALA A 532 -6.36 -1.53 -31.55
CA ALA A 532 -6.55 -2.92 -32.02
C ALA A 532 -5.27 -3.55 -32.60
N LYS A 533 -4.48 -2.79 -33.38
CA LYS A 533 -3.22 -3.27 -33.97
C LYS A 533 -2.21 -3.62 -32.87
N SER A 534 -2.03 -2.74 -31.89
CA SER A 534 -1.09 -2.98 -30.78
C SER A 534 -1.51 -4.17 -29.90
N VAL A 535 -2.82 -4.35 -29.69
CA VAL A 535 -3.36 -5.53 -28.96
C VAL A 535 -3.09 -6.81 -29.75
N HIS A 536 -3.38 -6.81 -31.05
CA HIS A 536 -3.13 -7.94 -31.93
C HIS A 536 -1.64 -8.33 -31.94
N GLU A 537 -0.74 -7.38 -32.17
CA GLU A 537 0.72 -7.60 -32.14
C GLU A 537 1.17 -8.23 -30.81
N SER A 538 0.61 -7.78 -29.68
CA SER A 538 0.92 -8.33 -28.36
C SER A 538 0.45 -9.77 -28.20
N ILE A 539 -0.76 -10.09 -28.69
CA ILE A 539 -1.34 -11.44 -28.65
C ILE A 539 -0.54 -12.38 -29.57
N SER A 540 -0.24 -11.95 -30.80
CA SER A 540 0.55 -12.73 -31.76
C SER A 540 1.96 -13.01 -31.25
N ALA A 541 2.59 -12.06 -30.55
CA ALA A 541 3.88 -12.27 -29.91
C ALA A 541 3.83 -13.35 -28.81
N VAL A 542 2.72 -13.43 -28.07
CA VAL A 542 2.52 -14.45 -27.02
C VAL A 542 2.14 -15.81 -27.60
N GLN A 543 1.40 -15.85 -28.70
CA GLN A 543 1.02 -17.11 -29.36
C GLN A 543 2.23 -17.98 -29.71
N ARG A 544 3.35 -17.35 -30.07
CA ARG A 544 4.62 -18.03 -30.42
C ARG A 544 5.35 -18.62 -29.21
N ILE A 545 4.92 -18.31 -28.00
CA ILE A 545 5.54 -18.83 -26.77
C ILE A 545 4.94 -20.19 -26.47
N ASP A 546 5.80 -21.18 -26.24
CA ASP A 546 5.36 -22.51 -25.84
C ASP A 546 4.67 -22.47 -24.47
N ARG A 547 3.60 -23.26 -24.33
CA ARG A 547 2.84 -23.31 -23.07
C ARG A 547 3.69 -23.86 -21.92
N GLN A 548 4.53 -24.85 -22.18
CA GLN A 548 5.38 -25.47 -21.16
C GLN A 548 6.40 -24.47 -20.60
N ASP A 549 6.94 -23.59 -21.44
CA ASP A 549 7.83 -22.51 -21.00
C ASP A 549 7.15 -21.53 -20.03
N LEU A 550 5.84 -21.31 -20.21
CA LEU A 550 5.05 -20.44 -19.34
C LEU A 550 4.63 -21.11 -18.03
N LEU A 551 4.65 -22.44 -17.97
CA LEU A 551 4.38 -23.21 -16.75
C LEU A 551 5.64 -23.33 -15.86
N GLN A 552 6.83 -22.98 -16.35
CA GLN A 552 8.03 -22.96 -15.53
C GLN A 552 8.20 -21.63 -14.79
N TYR A 553 8.48 -21.72 -13.49
CA TYR A 553 8.83 -20.55 -12.68
C TYR A 553 10.23 -20.08 -13.04
N LYS A 554 10.34 -18.83 -13.48
CA LYS A 554 11.63 -18.20 -13.76
C LYS A 554 12.19 -17.54 -12.49
N PRO A 555 13.48 -17.73 -12.16
CA PRO A 555 14.10 -17.02 -11.05
C PRO A 555 14.05 -15.52 -11.33
N LYS A 556 13.83 -14.72 -10.28
CA LYS A 556 13.89 -13.26 -10.40
C LYS A 556 15.35 -12.86 -10.54
N SER A 557 15.73 -12.24 -11.66
CA SER A 557 17.05 -11.62 -11.79
C SER A 557 17.10 -10.32 -10.98
N LEU A 558 18.16 -10.16 -10.18
CA LEU A 558 18.44 -8.91 -9.48
C LEU A 558 18.93 -7.88 -10.51
N GLY A 559 18.11 -6.85 -10.76
CA GLY A 559 18.50 -5.75 -11.65
C GLY A 559 19.65 -4.94 -11.05
N SER A 560 20.72 -4.72 -11.82
CA SER A 560 21.91 -3.97 -11.36
C SER A 560 21.74 -2.45 -11.36
N ARG A 561 20.69 -1.92 -12.01
CA ARG A 561 20.46 -0.49 -12.19
C ARG A 561 19.83 0.15 -10.94
N ILE A 562 20.35 1.31 -10.55
CA ILE A 562 19.84 2.08 -9.40
C ILE A 562 18.59 2.86 -9.83
N PRO A 563 17.44 2.73 -9.12
CA PRO A 563 16.21 3.40 -9.55
C PRO A 563 16.03 4.79 -8.95
N LEU A 564 15.74 5.84 -9.72
CA LEU A 564 15.08 7.05 -9.21
C LEU A 564 13.58 6.75 -9.10
N VAL A 565 13.01 6.75 -7.89
CA VAL A 565 11.60 6.40 -7.67
C VAL A 565 10.79 7.66 -7.44
N THR A 566 10.01 8.11 -8.41
CA THR A 566 9.18 9.32 -8.32
C THR A 566 7.71 9.04 -8.65
N THR A 567 6.78 9.93 -8.32
CA THR A 567 5.36 9.77 -8.69
C THR A 567 5.17 10.14 -10.16
N PHE A 568 4.47 9.30 -10.94
CA PHE A 568 4.26 9.58 -12.35
C PHE A 568 3.48 10.88 -12.57
N HIS A 569 3.99 11.72 -13.47
CA HIS A 569 3.28 12.85 -14.05
C HIS A 569 3.79 13.03 -15.50
N PRO A 570 2.93 13.35 -16.49
CA PRO A 570 3.34 13.44 -17.89
C PRO A 570 4.51 14.40 -18.15
N THR A 571 4.60 15.49 -17.39
CA THR A 571 5.69 16.48 -17.51
C THR A 571 7.04 16.00 -16.96
N LEU A 572 7.08 14.88 -16.22
CA LEU A 572 8.30 14.33 -15.63
C LEU A 572 8.97 13.26 -16.51
N LEU A 573 8.43 13.00 -17.72
CA LEU A 573 9.01 12.03 -18.66
C LEU A 573 10.46 12.37 -19.07
N GLY A 574 10.83 13.65 -19.01
CA GLY A 574 12.18 14.15 -19.30
C GLY A 574 13.26 13.69 -18.31
N ILE A 575 12.90 13.24 -17.10
CA ILE A 575 13.89 12.79 -16.10
C ILE A 575 14.75 11.64 -16.64
N SER A 576 14.17 10.72 -17.43
CA SER A 576 14.95 9.61 -17.97
C SER A 576 16.00 10.07 -18.99
N ALA A 577 15.78 11.17 -19.71
CA ALA A 577 16.78 11.75 -20.62
C ALA A 577 17.89 12.39 -19.79
N ILE A 578 17.54 13.24 -18.80
CA ILE A 578 18.48 13.88 -17.88
C ILE A 578 19.45 12.87 -17.26
N LEU A 579 18.96 11.72 -16.77
CA LEU A 579 19.82 10.69 -16.17
C LEU A 579 20.78 10.03 -17.18
N LYS A 580 20.37 9.90 -18.45
CA LYS A 580 21.17 9.29 -19.53
C LYS A 580 22.19 10.28 -20.09
N ASP A 581 21.77 11.50 -20.36
CA ASP A 581 22.59 12.53 -21.01
C ASP A 581 23.79 12.91 -20.13
N ASN A 582 23.61 12.86 -18.81
CA ASN A 582 24.68 13.12 -17.84
C ASN A 582 25.55 11.89 -17.52
N LEU A 583 25.27 10.69 -18.07
CA LEU A 583 26.02 9.47 -17.72
C LEU A 583 27.52 9.59 -18.04
N SER A 584 27.87 10.33 -19.08
CA SER A 584 29.27 10.58 -19.46
C SER A 584 30.08 11.23 -18.33
N ILE A 585 29.45 12.11 -17.53
CA ILE A 585 30.09 12.74 -16.36
C ILE A 585 30.51 11.68 -15.34
N LEU A 586 29.61 10.74 -15.00
CA LEU A 586 29.96 9.60 -14.14
C LEU A 586 31.11 8.79 -14.72
N HIS A 587 31.09 8.54 -16.03
CA HIS A 587 32.05 7.65 -16.69
C HIS A 587 33.43 8.26 -16.92
N GLN A 588 33.63 9.56 -16.64
CA GLN A 588 34.97 10.17 -16.56
C GLN A 588 35.83 9.45 -15.51
N SER A 589 35.20 8.92 -14.45
CA SER A 589 35.86 8.02 -13.51
C SER A 589 35.71 6.56 -13.97
N LYS A 590 36.85 5.90 -14.28
CA LYS A 590 36.90 4.46 -14.58
C LYS A 590 36.23 3.62 -13.49
N ARG A 591 36.40 4.04 -12.23
CA ARG A 591 35.78 3.40 -11.06
C ARG A 591 34.26 3.53 -11.09
N MET A 592 33.71 4.71 -11.30
CA MET A 592 32.26 4.91 -11.39
C MET A 592 31.66 4.21 -12.59
N LYS A 593 32.37 4.11 -13.73
CA LYS A 593 31.97 3.28 -14.87
C LYS A 593 31.84 1.80 -14.51
N LYS A 594 32.71 1.27 -13.64
CA LYS A 594 32.61 -0.11 -13.13
C LYS A 594 31.43 -0.28 -12.16
N ILE A 595 31.19 0.69 -11.28
CA ILE A 595 30.12 0.63 -10.25
C ILE A 595 28.73 0.83 -10.87
N ILE A 596 28.61 1.76 -11.82
CA ILE A 596 27.37 2.16 -12.50
C ILE A 596 27.61 2.11 -14.03
N PRO A 597 27.63 0.90 -14.62
CA PRO A 597 27.95 0.71 -16.04
C PRO A 597 26.84 1.19 -16.97
N SER A 598 25.60 1.25 -16.46
CA SER A 598 24.42 1.62 -17.21
C SER A 598 23.71 2.79 -16.54
N PRO A 599 22.99 3.64 -17.31
CA PRO A 599 22.30 4.78 -16.73
C PRO A 599 21.30 4.32 -15.66
N PRO A 600 21.18 5.03 -14.54
CA PRO A 600 20.11 4.80 -13.56
C PRO A 600 18.72 4.74 -14.22
N LEU A 601 17.79 4.04 -13.59
CA LEU A 601 16.45 3.82 -14.17
C LEU A 601 15.42 4.71 -13.48
N VAL A 602 14.44 5.24 -14.20
CA VAL A 602 13.32 5.94 -13.56
C VAL A 602 12.19 4.95 -13.32
N SER A 603 11.84 4.77 -12.06
CA SER A 603 10.69 3.99 -11.62
C SER A 603 9.58 4.92 -11.16
N TYR A 604 8.36 4.67 -11.63
CA TYR A 604 7.24 5.54 -11.28
C TYR A 604 6.29 4.88 -10.27
N ARG A 605 5.99 5.59 -9.18
CA ARG A 605 4.84 5.30 -8.32
C ARG A 605 3.58 5.82 -8.99
N LYS A 606 2.47 5.09 -8.81
CA LYS A 606 1.16 5.55 -9.29
C LYS A 606 0.76 6.87 -8.59
N PRO A 607 0.15 7.83 -9.30
CA PRO A 607 -0.54 8.95 -8.67
C PRO A 607 -1.85 8.46 -8.03
N ARG A 608 -2.60 9.37 -7.40
CA ARG A 608 -3.88 9.01 -6.76
C ARG A 608 -4.88 8.54 -7.81
N SER A 609 -5.42 7.35 -7.58
CA SER A 609 -6.49 6.74 -8.38
C SER A 609 -7.87 7.19 -7.92
N ILE A 610 -8.92 6.98 -8.71
CA ILE A 610 -10.31 7.22 -8.31
C ILE A 610 -10.61 6.49 -6.99
N LYS A 611 -10.07 5.28 -6.79
CA LYS A 611 -10.12 4.56 -5.51
C LYS A 611 -9.61 5.42 -4.36
N ASP A 612 -8.42 6.00 -4.51
CA ASP A 612 -7.76 6.76 -3.46
C ASP A 612 -8.50 8.09 -3.14
N HIS A 613 -9.36 8.55 -4.07
CA HIS A 613 -10.20 9.73 -3.88
C HIS A 613 -11.57 9.41 -3.24
N LEU A 614 -12.21 8.31 -3.65
CA LEU A 614 -13.62 8.02 -3.35
C LEU A 614 -13.83 6.88 -2.35
N VAL A 615 -12.92 5.93 -2.28
CA VAL A 615 -13.06 4.74 -1.41
C VAL A 615 -12.32 4.98 -0.11
N ARG A 616 -13.07 4.97 1.00
CA ARG A 616 -12.51 5.15 2.35
C ARG A 616 -12.67 3.88 3.17
N SER A 617 -11.69 3.59 4.03
CA SER A 617 -11.83 2.53 5.05
C SER A 617 -12.64 3.04 6.24
N ARG A 618 -12.41 4.29 6.67
CA ARG A 618 -13.18 4.96 7.72
C ARG A 618 -14.45 5.62 7.17
N LEU A 619 -15.54 5.52 7.93
CA LEU A 619 -16.83 6.17 7.64
C LEU A 619 -16.95 7.53 8.32
N ASP A 620 -16.30 7.68 9.47
CA ASP A 620 -16.06 8.91 10.18
C ASP A 620 -14.84 9.58 9.58
N ASN A 621 -15.06 10.69 8.89
CA ASN A 621 -13.98 11.54 8.44
C ASN A 621 -14.29 12.96 8.87
N PRO A 622 -14.25 13.25 10.18
CA PRO A 622 -14.21 14.64 10.60
C PRO A 622 -12.98 15.23 9.91
N LYS A 623 -13.21 16.06 8.88
CA LYS A 623 -12.14 16.91 8.34
C LYS A 623 -11.58 17.60 9.58
N PRO A 624 -10.29 17.48 9.92
CA PRO A 624 -9.76 18.12 11.10
C PRO A 624 -10.09 19.60 11.01
N VAL A 625 -11.07 20.07 11.80
CA VAL A 625 -11.44 21.48 11.85
C VAL A 625 -10.64 22.05 12.99
N GLY A 626 -9.49 22.59 12.64
CA GLY A 626 -8.67 23.36 13.55
C GLY A 626 -9.06 24.82 13.53
N SER A 627 -8.62 25.53 14.56
CA SER A 627 -8.64 26.98 14.60
C SER A 627 -7.45 27.49 15.39
N PHE A 628 -6.99 28.68 15.04
CA PHE A 628 -6.14 29.46 15.89
C PHE A 628 -7.00 30.31 16.83
N SER A 629 -6.76 30.19 18.13
CA SER A 629 -7.41 31.03 19.15
C SER A 629 -6.40 31.94 19.85
N THR A 630 -6.71 33.24 19.88
CA THR A 630 -5.94 34.23 20.65
C THR A 630 -6.18 34.09 22.15
N CYS A 631 -5.16 34.31 22.98
CA CYS A 631 -5.35 34.33 24.44
C CYS A 631 -5.87 35.69 24.94
N THR A 632 -6.43 35.70 26.15
CA THR A 632 -6.94 36.91 26.82
C THR A 632 -5.86 37.70 27.57
N ASN A 633 -4.59 37.25 27.54
CA ASN A 633 -3.51 37.89 28.28
C ASN A 633 -3.05 39.18 27.58
N LYS A 634 -3.31 40.33 28.22
CA LYS A 634 -2.90 41.66 27.73
C LYS A 634 -1.38 41.84 27.56
N ARG A 635 -0.54 41.02 28.21
CA ARG A 635 0.92 41.04 28.05
C ARG A 635 1.41 40.23 26.84
N CYS A 636 0.54 39.45 26.18
CA CYS A 636 0.92 38.68 25.00
C CYS A 636 1.17 39.63 23.82
N LYS A 637 2.38 39.58 23.23
CA LYS A 637 2.73 40.41 22.07
C LYS A 637 2.38 39.77 20.72
N LEU A 638 2.07 38.48 20.68
CA LEU A 638 1.57 37.80 19.48
C LEU A 638 0.11 38.18 19.21
N CYS A 639 -0.78 38.04 20.19
CA CYS A 639 -2.22 38.10 19.96
C CYS A 639 -2.73 39.44 19.37
N PRO A 640 -2.15 40.62 19.67
CA PRO A 640 -2.51 41.88 18.98
C PRO A 640 -2.18 41.87 17.47
N ARG A 641 -1.28 40.97 17.05
CA ARG A 641 -0.77 40.82 15.67
C ARG A 641 -1.43 39.64 14.94
N SER A 642 -2.43 39.04 15.56
CA SER A 642 -3.12 37.87 15.05
C SER A 642 -4.61 38.01 15.30
N GLN A 643 -5.40 37.17 14.67
CA GLN A 643 -6.84 37.13 14.83
C GLN A 643 -7.30 35.69 14.86
N THR A 644 -8.33 35.39 15.66
CA THR A 644 -8.89 34.04 15.73
C THR A 644 -9.40 33.66 14.34
N THR A 645 -8.88 32.57 13.77
CA THR A 645 -9.16 32.16 12.40
C THR A 645 -9.11 30.64 12.25
N SER A 646 -9.81 30.10 11.27
CA SER A 646 -9.70 28.70 10.83
C SER A 646 -9.07 28.55 9.45
N THR A 647 -8.68 29.66 8.81
CA THR A 647 -8.05 29.68 7.49
C THR A 647 -6.87 30.64 7.41
N PHE A 648 -6.04 30.46 6.39
CA PHE A 648 -4.98 31.38 6.00
C PHE A 648 -4.81 31.37 4.48
N LYS A 649 -4.26 32.43 3.90
CA LYS A 649 -4.17 32.62 2.44
C LYS A 649 -2.75 32.92 2.01
N SER A 650 -2.34 32.35 0.88
CA SER A 650 -1.10 32.75 0.19
C SER A 650 -1.34 34.04 -0.58
N THR A 651 -0.51 35.05 -0.37
CA THR A 651 -0.57 36.30 -1.16
C THR A 651 -0.05 36.07 -2.58
N ASN A 652 0.94 35.19 -2.76
CA ASN A 652 1.54 34.89 -4.07
C ASN A 652 0.71 33.96 -4.95
N THR A 653 0.04 32.95 -4.39
CA THR A 653 -0.77 32.00 -5.18
C THR A 653 -2.27 32.32 -5.15
N GLY A 654 -2.71 33.17 -4.23
CA GLY A 654 -4.12 33.48 -4.00
C GLY A 654 -4.94 32.34 -3.37
N HIS A 655 -4.33 31.17 -3.13
CA HIS A 655 -5.02 30.00 -2.59
C HIS A 655 -5.25 30.12 -1.08
N GLU A 656 -6.46 29.76 -0.63
CA GLU A 656 -6.84 29.73 0.79
C GLU A 656 -6.77 28.28 1.34
N TYR A 657 -6.24 28.14 2.54
CA TYR A 657 -6.01 26.88 3.23
C TYR A 657 -6.72 26.87 4.58
N LYS A 658 -7.14 25.68 5.03
CA LYS A 658 -7.72 25.48 6.36
C LYS A 658 -6.66 25.08 7.37
N ILE A 659 -6.79 25.58 8.59
CA ILE A 659 -6.03 25.11 9.75
C ILE A 659 -6.63 23.77 10.20
N LEU A 660 -5.77 22.76 10.35
CA LEU A 660 -6.21 21.37 10.59
C LEU A 660 -6.15 20.97 12.06
N THR A 661 -5.53 21.76 12.92
CA THR A 661 -5.40 21.49 14.35
C THR A 661 -5.80 22.71 15.18
N ASN A 662 -6.27 22.50 16.41
CA ASN A 662 -6.50 23.61 17.32
C ASN A 662 -5.16 24.09 17.86
N VAL A 663 -4.84 25.36 17.62
CA VAL A 663 -3.56 25.98 17.98
C VAL A 663 -3.83 27.26 18.76
N SER A 664 -2.96 27.57 19.70
CA SER A 664 -3.03 28.83 20.45
C SER A 664 -1.67 29.53 20.41
N CYS A 665 -1.62 30.74 20.96
CA CYS A 665 -0.37 31.48 21.09
C CYS A 665 0.70 30.75 21.93
N LYS A 666 0.31 29.76 22.75
CA LYS A 666 1.23 28.98 23.61
C LYS A 666 1.63 27.64 23.02
N SER A 667 1.06 27.25 21.88
CA SER A 667 1.35 25.96 21.26
C SER A 667 2.83 25.86 20.88
N ARG A 668 3.41 24.69 21.16
CA ARG A 668 4.78 24.27 20.87
C ARG A 668 4.84 23.48 19.56
N ASN A 669 6.01 23.29 18.95
CA ASN A 669 6.13 22.57 17.68
C ASN A 669 5.15 23.08 16.61
N VAL A 670 5.30 24.36 16.29
CA VAL A 670 4.40 25.11 15.39
C VAL A 670 5.15 25.61 14.17
N VAL A 671 4.51 25.49 13.01
CA VAL A 671 4.86 26.25 11.81
C VAL A 671 3.89 27.42 11.68
N TYR A 672 4.44 28.62 11.47
CA TYR A 672 3.67 29.86 11.42
C TYR A 672 4.00 30.67 10.17
N LEU A 673 3.01 31.44 9.76
CA LEU A 673 3.06 32.40 8.67
C LEU A 673 3.11 33.81 9.24
N ILE A 674 4.08 34.59 8.78
CA ILE A 674 4.14 36.03 8.95
C ILE A 674 3.74 36.67 7.62
N THR A 675 2.80 37.61 7.64
CA THR A 675 2.45 38.45 6.49
C THR A 675 2.74 39.90 6.84
N CYS A 676 3.48 40.60 5.97
CA CYS A 676 3.67 42.04 6.07
C CYS A 676 2.43 42.76 5.52
N ARG A 677 1.78 43.60 6.33
CA ARG A 677 0.58 44.34 5.92
C ARG A 677 0.85 45.43 4.88
N VAL A 678 2.07 45.95 4.82
CA VAL A 678 2.48 47.02 3.89
C VAL A 678 2.70 46.48 2.48
N CYS A 679 3.59 45.50 2.31
CA CYS A 679 3.98 45.00 0.98
C CYS A 679 3.41 43.62 0.63
N GLN A 680 2.64 42.99 1.53
CA GLN A 680 2.02 41.65 1.36
C GLN A 680 3.01 40.49 1.15
N LYS A 681 4.32 40.72 1.37
CA LYS A 681 5.32 39.65 1.39
C LYS A 681 5.11 38.74 2.60
N GLN A 682 5.34 37.46 2.39
CA GLN A 682 5.10 36.41 3.37
C GLN A 682 6.42 35.72 3.79
N TYR A 683 6.48 35.28 5.05
CA TYR A 683 7.55 34.49 5.65
C TYR A 683 6.95 33.28 6.35
N ILE A 684 7.56 32.11 6.17
CA ILE A 684 7.26 30.91 6.96
C ILE A 684 8.41 30.64 7.93
N GLY A 685 8.06 30.43 9.19
CA GLY A 685 8.99 30.04 10.25
C GLY A 685 8.50 28.85 11.06
N GLU A 686 9.42 28.19 11.76
CA GLU A 686 9.10 27.17 12.76
C GLU A 686 9.56 27.54 14.17
N THR A 687 8.97 26.86 15.17
CA THR A 687 9.46 26.88 16.55
C THR A 687 9.12 25.60 17.31
N GLU A 688 10.06 25.15 18.13
CA GLU A 688 9.85 24.11 19.16
C GLU A 688 9.11 24.63 20.40
N ASP A 689 9.37 25.87 20.76
CA ASP A 689 8.80 26.52 21.93
C ASP A 689 7.44 27.15 21.63
N GLY A 690 6.85 27.81 22.63
CA GLY A 690 5.59 28.52 22.45
C GLY A 690 5.70 29.59 21.37
N LEU A 691 4.75 29.62 20.43
CA LEU A 691 4.72 30.61 19.34
C LEU A 691 4.86 32.06 19.83
N ASN A 692 4.22 32.40 20.95
CA ASN A 692 4.34 33.70 21.59
C ASN A 692 5.78 34.07 21.95
N MET A 693 6.60 33.10 22.39
CA MET A 693 8.01 33.32 22.69
C MET A 693 8.81 33.55 21.41
N ARG A 694 8.56 32.75 20.37
CA ARG A 694 9.23 32.94 19.08
C ARG A 694 8.97 34.32 18.46
N ILE A 695 7.73 34.79 18.55
CA ILE A 695 7.35 36.12 18.04
C ILE A 695 7.99 37.24 18.88
N ASN A 696 8.13 37.07 20.19
CA ASN A 696 8.94 38.00 21.00
C ASN A 696 10.42 38.01 20.59
N ASN A 697 10.99 36.86 20.20
CA ASN A 697 12.37 36.80 19.70
C ASN A 697 12.52 37.58 18.39
N HIS A 698 11.56 37.46 17.45
CA HIS A 698 11.53 38.30 16.25
C HIS A 698 11.45 39.78 16.58
N ARG A 699 10.57 40.19 17.51
CA ARG A 699 10.48 41.59 17.98
C ARG A 699 11.82 42.09 18.51
N SER A 700 12.47 41.29 19.35
CA SER A 700 13.78 41.62 19.93
C SER A 700 14.83 41.80 18.82
N SER A 701 14.88 40.88 17.85
CA SER A 701 15.79 40.99 16.70
C SER A 701 15.53 42.21 15.83
N ILE A 702 14.27 42.60 15.64
CA ILE A 702 13.91 43.83 14.92
C ILE A 702 14.39 45.04 15.72
N THR A 703 14.04 45.13 17.00
CA THR A 703 14.38 46.27 17.88
C THR A 703 15.89 46.44 18.05
N THR A 704 16.65 45.34 18.05
CA THR A 704 18.12 45.34 18.17
C THR A 704 18.83 45.43 16.82
N GLY A 705 18.11 45.59 15.71
CA GLY A 705 18.70 45.82 14.38
C GLY A 705 19.49 44.63 13.83
N LYS A 706 19.09 43.38 14.10
CA LYS A 706 19.78 42.17 13.59
C LYS A 706 19.52 41.94 12.10
N MET A 707 20.12 42.75 11.24
CA MET A 707 19.90 42.77 9.78
C MET A 707 20.32 41.50 9.04
N ASN A 708 21.01 40.57 9.69
CA ASN A 708 21.33 39.26 9.12
C ASN A 708 20.10 38.32 9.05
N LEU A 709 19.09 38.53 9.90
CA LEU A 709 17.88 37.71 9.94
C LEU A 709 16.82 38.26 8.96
N PRO A 710 16.19 37.44 8.11
CA PRO A 710 15.31 37.93 7.04
C PRO A 710 14.13 38.77 7.52
N VAL A 711 13.47 38.33 8.60
CA VAL A 711 12.34 39.06 9.22
C VAL A 711 12.82 40.39 9.78
N ALA A 712 13.94 40.42 10.49
CA ALA A 712 14.47 41.65 11.09
C ALA A 712 15.00 42.63 10.04
N GLN A 713 15.61 42.11 8.97
CA GLN A 713 16.05 42.90 7.82
C GLN A 713 14.86 43.60 7.15
N HIS A 714 13.75 42.88 6.92
CA HIS A 714 12.58 43.44 6.25
C HIS A 714 11.85 44.49 7.09
N PHE A 715 11.58 44.22 8.37
CA PHE A 715 10.82 45.14 9.22
C PHE A 715 11.63 46.30 9.80
N ASN A 716 12.90 46.44 9.40
CA ASN A 716 13.74 47.62 9.63
C ASN A 716 13.97 48.44 8.33
N GLN A 717 13.29 48.10 7.22
CA GLN A 717 13.30 48.91 6.00
C GLN A 717 12.42 50.16 6.17
N ASP A 718 12.68 51.19 5.35
CA ASP A 718 11.83 52.38 5.32
C ASP A 718 10.36 52.00 5.07
N ASN A 719 9.44 52.65 5.81
CA ASN A 719 8.00 52.40 5.79
C ASN A 719 7.54 51.01 6.30
N HIS A 720 8.42 50.24 6.93
CA HIS A 720 8.06 48.98 7.58
C HIS A 720 8.37 49.06 9.07
N SER A 721 7.47 48.55 9.88
CA SER A 721 7.68 48.47 11.32
C SER A 721 7.25 47.12 11.85
N TRP A 722 7.73 46.79 13.06
CA TRP A 722 7.20 45.65 13.80
C TRP A 722 5.67 45.66 13.83
N GLU A 723 5.01 46.83 13.89
CA GLU A 723 3.55 46.97 13.98
C GLU A 723 2.78 46.53 12.73
N ASP A 724 3.47 46.33 11.61
CA ASP A 724 2.87 45.88 10.35
C ASP A 724 2.87 44.36 10.17
N MET A 725 3.42 43.62 11.13
CA MET A 725 3.48 42.16 11.10
C MET A 725 2.13 41.55 11.50
N GLU A 726 1.57 40.69 10.65
CA GLU A 726 0.48 39.77 10.98
C GLU A 726 1.01 38.34 11.12
N VAL A 727 0.60 37.61 12.15
CA VAL A 727 1.06 36.24 12.41
C VAL A 727 -0.11 35.27 12.48
N VAL A 728 -0.02 34.14 11.79
CA VAL A 728 -1.00 33.05 11.86
C VAL A 728 -0.26 31.72 12.01
N PRO A 729 -0.52 30.89 13.05
CA PRO A 729 -0.05 29.51 13.05
C PRO A 729 -0.81 28.71 12.00
N ILE A 730 -0.09 27.95 11.19
CA ILE A 730 -0.65 27.27 10.01
C ILE A 730 -0.56 25.75 10.09
N ASP A 731 0.34 25.20 10.91
CA ASP A 731 0.47 23.77 11.11
C ASP A 731 1.11 23.48 12.48
N HIS A 732 0.74 22.38 13.11
CA HIS A 732 1.18 22.03 14.45
C HIS A 732 1.03 20.54 14.72
N ASN A 733 2.08 19.92 15.28
CA ASN A 733 1.97 18.65 15.98
C ASN A 733 2.98 18.60 17.13
N VAL A 734 2.50 18.33 18.35
CA VAL A 734 3.34 18.22 19.55
C VAL A 734 4.41 17.13 19.41
N SER A 735 4.15 16.06 18.66
CA SER A 735 5.05 14.91 18.52
C SER A 735 6.07 15.04 17.38
N TRP A 736 6.15 16.18 16.70
CA TRP A 736 7.13 16.32 15.61
C TRP A 736 8.56 16.34 16.13
N THR A 737 9.42 15.56 15.47
CA THR A 737 10.88 15.73 15.58
C THR A 737 11.32 17.02 14.88
N ILE A 738 12.55 17.47 15.15
CA ILE A 738 13.16 18.63 14.49
C ILE A 738 13.06 18.48 12.96
N ASP A 739 13.49 17.33 12.42
CA ASP A 739 13.46 17.08 10.97
C ASP A 739 12.05 17.13 10.39
N GLN A 740 11.05 16.59 11.10
CA GLN A 740 9.66 16.61 10.64
C GLN A 740 9.10 18.04 10.63
N ARG A 741 9.40 18.83 11.66
CA ARG A 741 8.98 20.23 11.79
C ARG A 741 9.64 21.11 10.74
N VAL A 742 10.94 20.96 10.52
CA VAL A 742 11.69 21.65 9.45
C VAL A 742 11.19 21.23 8.06
N ALA A 743 10.89 19.95 7.85
CA ALA A 743 10.30 19.49 6.60
C ALA A 743 8.91 20.09 6.33
N LYS A 744 8.15 20.39 7.40
CA LYS A 744 6.86 21.08 7.33
C LYS A 744 6.99 22.58 7.11
N GLU A 745 7.97 23.23 7.71
CA GLU A 745 8.34 24.62 7.41
C GLU A 745 8.68 24.79 5.93
N ASN A 746 9.61 23.97 5.43
CA ASN A 746 9.99 23.97 4.02
C ASN A 746 8.77 23.74 3.11
N PHE A 747 7.88 22.81 3.47
CA PHE A 747 6.65 22.58 2.71
C PHE A 747 5.82 23.84 2.53
N TRP A 748 5.59 24.59 3.61
CA TRP A 748 4.81 25.81 3.53
C TRP A 748 5.57 26.94 2.81
N GLN A 749 6.90 27.01 2.94
CA GLN A 749 7.71 27.96 2.17
C GLN A 749 7.54 27.78 0.65
N TYR A 750 7.63 26.54 0.16
CA TYR A 750 7.41 26.24 -1.25
C TYR A 750 5.93 26.39 -1.65
N THR A 751 5.00 25.90 -0.82
CA THR A 751 3.57 25.90 -1.13
C THR A 751 3.02 27.32 -1.27
N LEU A 752 3.45 28.24 -0.41
CA LEU A 752 2.99 29.64 -0.43
C LEU A 752 3.93 30.58 -1.20
N LYS A 753 5.02 30.04 -1.78
CA LYS A 753 6.08 30.78 -2.49
C LYS A 753 6.67 31.92 -1.64
N THR A 754 7.08 31.64 -0.41
CA THR A 754 7.63 32.67 0.49
C THR A 754 9.14 32.87 0.36
N ILE A 755 9.80 32.17 -0.57
CA ILE A 755 11.23 32.30 -0.82
C ILE A 755 11.49 33.51 -1.72
N GLU A 756 12.59 34.24 -1.46
CA GLU A 756 13.01 35.36 -2.30
C GLU A 756 13.13 34.96 -3.78
N PRO A 757 12.71 35.83 -4.73
CA PRO A 757 12.32 37.24 -4.51
C PRO A 757 10.86 37.47 -4.09
N ASP A 758 10.00 36.46 -4.22
CA ASP A 758 8.54 36.58 -4.05
C ASP A 758 8.09 36.65 -2.59
N GLY A 759 8.93 36.20 -1.65
CA GLY A 759 8.69 36.35 -0.22
C GLY A 759 9.94 36.74 0.57
N LEU A 760 9.94 36.47 1.88
CA LEU A 760 10.98 36.91 2.82
C LEU A 760 11.95 35.80 3.25
N ASN A 761 11.69 34.52 2.93
CA ASN A 761 12.60 33.42 3.27
C ASN A 761 13.82 33.43 2.33
N LYS A 762 15.03 33.30 2.86
CA LYS A 762 16.25 33.26 2.02
C LYS A 762 16.49 31.85 1.47
N ARG A 763 17.08 31.75 0.28
CA ARG A 763 17.46 30.44 -0.32
C ARG A 763 18.45 29.65 0.55
N SER A 764 19.34 30.34 1.27
CA SER A 764 20.28 29.72 2.23
C SER A 764 19.57 28.98 3.36
N ASP A 765 18.39 29.46 3.77
CA ASP A 765 17.62 28.88 4.88
C ASP A 765 17.05 27.50 4.50
N THR A 766 16.77 27.28 3.20
CA THR A 766 16.34 25.98 2.67
C THR A 766 17.48 24.99 2.41
N LEU A 767 18.73 25.49 2.34
CA LEU A 767 19.94 24.70 2.10
C LEU A 767 20.62 24.24 3.39
N HIS A 768 20.13 24.61 4.57
CA HIS A 768 20.78 24.29 5.85
C HIS A 768 20.88 22.79 6.19
N MET A 769 20.35 21.89 5.35
CA MET A 769 20.62 20.45 5.42
C MET A 769 21.96 20.01 4.81
N SER A 770 22.67 20.85 4.04
CA SER A 770 23.90 20.41 3.33
C SER A 770 25.22 20.70 4.06
N ARG A 771 25.20 21.39 5.21
CA ARG A 771 26.44 21.85 5.87
C ARG A 771 26.53 21.59 7.38
N LYS A 772 25.61 20.81 7.94
CA LYS A 772 25.71 20.29 9.32
C LYS A 772 25.42 18.79 9.34
N TYR A 773 26.12 18.03 8.49
CA TYR A 773 26.32 16.59 8.64
C TYR A 773 27.69 16.25 8.07
#